data_AF-A0A9E5G892-F1
#
_entry.id   AF-A0A9E5G892-F1
#
_cell.length_a   1.000
_cell.length_b   1.000
_cell.length_c   1.000
_cell.angle_alpha   90.00
_cell.angle_beta   90.00
_cell.angle_gamma   90.00
#
_symmetry.space_group_name_H-M   'P 1'
#
loop_
_entity.id
_entity.type
_entity.pdbx_description
1 polymer ?
#
loop_
_entity_poly.entity_id
_entity_poly.type
_entity_poly.pdbx_seq_one_letter_code
_entity_poly.pdbx_strand_id
1 'polypeptide(L)'
;MKKLLSLLLSAALSLTIISTPLFALENIEAESVPESISEPQSPVEAVVGDLPAEEEASSTEEILPETPIVEEVVPEPEPEAVLEGEIDLAIVPTPDDAGEVIGEETVDSRELVSLFRSMLSSTAITNFTTYGDQLSGMTVSVGSVTINNFGAISKAVYDALNADINSGTSGVSFSKGGGVSVSLTNPGLTTEQISKLARYIGVASYYAVDWDNPAMFFSNGSVSFKWAMSGTTITVTVTPGISNEFQTLSTRQSIKTRIDAKVAEIVSAANSAASNTYDKVKYFNDWLCANNAYNTAAANAGSPKNYGSAMPWSSASGFLSGADSGIKGPVCEGYARAMQTLCAASGITCTILIGSNHMWNNIKVDGTWYGNDTTWNDTTGTSKYLMIASLNNSRGHTVEGVANEGIYFSYPDLGTATDPTKVLLDKSEIALSVGETEKLTAEVLPTDSGNQAVTWVSSNTSVAKISSDGTVTAVDKGTAIITVKTSNGLSAACTVTVDGDVEAFVERLYTVALGRKSDALGKASWVNGLKNGTMTGAHVARGCLLSDEMKSRNLSDTDFVNILYKVFLDRAPDAQGFNNWLDCLQNGLSREYVVAGCANSDEFKMLCGRYQITQGSISPTQPRDMDRELTTVVNRLYKTLLGRDGEEPGLNDWCTALLTNSKTPKRVAYGFVFSDEFTGKNYSNADFVEHMYAAFLGRASDAQGKENWMNHLNAGHTRQEVFNGFADSDEFAAIAAQFGL
;
A
#
# COMPACT_ATOMS: atom_id res chain seq x y z
N MET A 1 -15.05 -48.29 10.52
CA MET A 1 -15.06 -48.29 11.99
C MET A 1 -16.45 -47.91 12.51
N LYS A 2 -17.32 -48.90 12.70
CA LYS A 2 -18.45 -48.84 13.67
C LYS A 2 -18.06 -49.77 14.83
N LYS A 3 -18.48 -49.49 16.07
CA LYS A 3 -17.91 -49.97 17.35
C LYS A 3 -16.58 -49.31 17.76
N LEU A 4 -16.62 -48.04 18.19
CA LEU A 4 -15.70 -47.46 19.19
C LEU A 4 -16.06 -45.99 19.53
N LEU A 5 -17.30 -45.71 19.99
CA LEU A 5 -17.64 -44.43 20.65
C LEU A 5 -18.93 -44.47 21.50
N SER A 6 -19.24 -45.60 22.14
CA SER A 6 -20.47 -45.74 22.96
C SER A 6 -20.26 -46.60 24.20
N LEU A 7 -19.21 -46.30 24.98
CA LEU A 7 -18.95 -46.86 26.31
C LEU A 7 -17.86 -46.02 26.98
N LEU A 8 -18.26 -45.15 27.92
CA LEU A 8 -17.57 -44.72 29.14
C LEU A 8 -18.23 -43.44 29.70
N LEU A 9 -19.41 -43.61 30.31
CA LEU A 9 -19.92 -42.69 31.32
C LEU A 9 -20.63 -43.51 32.40
N SER A 10 -20.60 -43.01 33.64
CA SER A 10 -20.85 -43.74 34.90
C SER A 10 -19.72 -44.72 35.30
N ALA A 11 -19.28 -44.81 36.56
CA ALA A 11 -19.76 -44.14 37.78
C ALA A 11 -18.62 -43.89 38.81
N ALA A 12 -18.79 -42.82 39.62
CA ALA A 12 -18.47 -42.67 41.07
C ALA A 12 -17.09 -43.13 41.63
N LEU A 13 -16.54 -42.56 42.72
CA LEU A 13 -17.14 -41.78 43.81
C LEU A 13 -16.08 -40.88 44.51
N SER A 14 -16.52 -39.68 44.92
CA SER A 14 -16.09 -38.78 46.01
C SER A 14 -14.74 -38.95 46.75
N LEU A 15 -14.08 -37.82 47.02
CA LEU A 15 -14.12 -37.25 48.38
C LEU A 15 -14.01 -35.69 48.42
N THR A 16 -14.77 -35.11 49.34
CA THR A 16 -14.94 -33.68 49.72
C THR A 16 -13.64 -32.97 50.14
N ILE A 17 -13.56 -31.63 50.14
CA ILE A 17 -13.93 -30.70 51.25
C ILE A 17 -13.96 -29.25 50.66
N ILE A 18 -15.12 -28.57 50.57
CA ILE A 18 -15.72 -27.56 51.48
C ILE A 18 -15.25 -26.09 51.31
N SER A 19 -16.25 -25.21 51.21
CA SER A 19 -16.33 -23.75 51.42
C SER A 19 -15.87 -22.74 50.36
N THR A 20 -16.85 -21.95 49.94
CA THR A 20 -16.81 -20.63 49.29
C THR A 20 -16.63 -19.50 50.36
N PRO A 21 -16.83 -18.19 50.06
CA PRO A 21 -15.86 -17.26 49.47
C PRO A 21 -15.71 -15.98 50.34
N LEU A 22 -15.48 -14.81 49.72
CA LEU A 22 -16.02 -13.46 50.05
C LEU A 22 -14.98 -12.33 50.33
N PHE A 23 -15.17 -11.24 49.56
CA PHE A 23 -14.78 -9.82 49.70
C PHE A 23 -13.98 -9.29 50.91
N ALA A 24 -13.10 -8.31 50.62
CA ALA A 24 -13.04 -7.06 51.36
C ALA A 24 -12.61 -5.88 50.45
N LEU A 25 -13.37 -4.78 50.50
CA LEU A 25 -13.00 -3.43 50.09
C LEU A 25 -12.67 -2.66 51.37
N GLU A 26 -11.68 -1.76 51.38
CA GLU A 26 -11.79 -0.48 52.09
C GLU A 26 -10.68 0.53 51.71
N ASN A 27 -11.00 1.81 51.89
CA ASN A 27 -10.16 2.98 51.59
C ASN A 27 -9.28 3.38 52.80
N ILE A 28 -8.39 4.36 52.63
CA ILE A 28 -8.36 5.66 53.38
C ILE A 28 -7.16 6.54 52.92
N GLU A 29 -7.17 7.81 53.31
CA GLU A 29 -6.59 8.98 52.63
C GLU A 29 -5.23 9.49 53.19
N ALA A 30 -4.57 10.31 52.36
CA ALA A 30 -3.89 11.59 52.65
C ALA A 30 -2.55 11.75 53.45
N GLU A 31 -1.91 12.91 53.14
CA GLU A 31 -0.99 13.79 53.90
C GLU A 31 0.58 13.76 53.76
N SER A 32 1.09 14.91 53.28
CA SER A 32 2.28 15.72 53.68
C SER A 32 3.74 15.20 53.72
N VAL A 33 4.58 15.69 52.78
CA VAL A 33 5.76 16.62 52.91
C VAL A 33 6.36 16.78 54.34
N PRO A 34 7.71 16.68 54.61
CA PRO A 34 8.68 17.72 54.17
C PRO A 34 10.22 17.44 53.97
N GLU A 35 10.82 18.34 53.18
CA GLU A 35 12.13 19.07 53.25
C GLU A 35 13.55 18.47 53.48
N SER A 36 14.45 18.86 52.54
CA SER A 36 15.85 19.38 52.73
C SER A 36 16.96 18.41 53.22
N ILE A 37 18.28 18.61 53.03
CA ILE A 37 19.19 19.68 52.52
C ILE A 37 20.43 18.98 51.86
N SER A 38 21.46 19.58 51.20
CA SER A 38 21.83 20.98 50.87
C SER A 38 22.76 21.05 49.63
N GLU A 39 22.89 22.26 49.09
CA GLU A 39 23.94 22.76 48.16
C GLU A 39 25.26 23.14 48.92
N PRO A 40 26.36 23.75 48.36
CA PRO A 40 26.42 24.84 47.33
C PRO A 40 27.67 24.80 46.37
N GLN A 41 28.09 25.81 45.57
CA GLN A 41 27.84 27.27 45.41
C GLN A 41 27.96 27.72 43.92
N SER A 42 27.37 28.89 43.58
CA SER A 42 27.49 29.68 42.33
C SER A 42 28.68 30.70 42.41
N PRO A 43 28.84 31.81 41.63
CA PRO A 43 27.89 32.90 41.21
C PRO A 43 27.92 33.17 39.67
N VAL A 44 27.40 34.24 39.01
CA VAL A 44 26.97 35.63 39.35
C VAL A 44 25.73 36.08 38.51
N GLU A 45 25.21 37.27 38.84
CA GLU A 45 24.16 38.18 38.31
C GLU A 45 24.23 38.55 36.78
N ALA A 46 23.31 39.28 36.12
CA ALA A 46 22.31 40.27 36.58
C ALA A 46 21.11 40.56 35.61
N VAL A 47 19.92 40.87 36.18
CA VAL A 47 18.92 41.94 35.83
C VAL A 47 18.47 42.10 34.34
N VAL A 48 17.25 41.75 33.91
CA VAL A 48 15.87 42.29 34.13
C VAL A 48 15.51 43.59 33.36
N GLY A 49 14.33 43.55 32.71
CA GLY A 49 13.57 44.65 32.10
C GLY A 49 13.12 44.29 30.68
N ASP A 50 11.89 44.50 30.19
CA ASP A 50 10.55 44.78 30.74
C ASP A 50 9.64 44.86 29.48
N LEU A 51 8.37 44.44 29.53
CA LEU A 51 7.39 44.71 28.44
C LEU A 51 6.62 45.99 28.75
N PRO A 52 6.28 46.81 27.73
CA PRO A 52 4.88 46.90 27.27
C PRO A 52 4.79 47.19 25.74
N ALA A 53 3.68 47.30 25.03
CA ALA A 53 2.26 46.91 25.07
C ALA A 53 1.65 47.44 23.74
N GLU A 54 0.43 46.98 23.43
CA GLU A 54 -0.56 47.41 22.41
C GLU A 54 -0.41 48.80 21.73
N GLU A 55 -0.71 48.87 20.40
CA GLU A 55 -1.88 49.63 19.87
C GLU A 55 -2.15 49.39 18.36
N GLU A 56 -3.34 49.80 17.89
CA GLU A 56 -3.91 49.54 16.55
C GLU A 56 -3.66 50.65 15.49
N ALA A 57 -4.22 50.42 14.28
CA ALA A 57 -4.57 51.38 13.22
C ALA A 57 -3.40 51.96 12.38
N SER A 58 -3.57 52.47 11.15
CA SER A 58 -4.53 52.33 10.04
C SER A 58 -4.16 53.44 9.04
N SER A 59 -4.07 53.12 7.74
CA SER A 59 -4.30 54.03 6.58
C SER A 59 -3.76 55.48 6.58
N THR A 60 -2.95 55.84 5.56
CA THR A 60 -3.33 56.82 4.50
C THR A 60 -2.32 56.83 3.34
N GLU A 61 -2.80 57.15 2.13
CA GLU A 61 -1.99 57.46 0.92
C GLU A 61 -1.32 58.85 1.02
N GLU A 62 -0.45 59.23 0.07
CA GLU A 62 -0.74 60.27 -0.95
C GLU A 62 0.51 60.77 -1.77
N ILE A 63 0.47 60.53 -3.10
CA ILE A 63 0.97 61.33 -4.27
C ILE A 63 2.47 61.69 -4.49
N LEU A 64 2.88 61.53 -5.77
CA LEU A 64 4.10 62.04 -6.43
C LEU A 64 3.82 63.29 -7.29
N PRO A 65 4.84 64.10 -7.64
CA PRO A 65 4.90 64.65 -9.01
C PRO A 65 6.30 64.63 -9.68
N GLU A 66 6.31 64.79 -11.01
CA GLU A 66 7.42 64.53 -11.94
C GLU A 66 8.27 65.75 -12.38
N THR A 67 9.41 65.44 -13.05
CA THR A 67 10.13 66.15 -14.15
C THR A 67 11.23 67.18 -13.81
N PRO A 68 12.17 67.53 -14.75
CA PRO A 68 12.49 66.98 -16.09
C PRO A 68 14.00 66.62 -16.33
N ILE A 69 14.33 66.20 -17.56
CA ILE A 69 15.64 65.72 -18.06
C ILE A 69 16.35 66.80 -18.92
N VAL A 70 17.69 66.81 -18.96
CA VAL A 70 18.51 67.39 -20.06
C VAL A 70 19.72 66.50 -20.34
N GLU A 71 20.03 66.22 -21.62
CA GLU A 71 21.21 65.46 -22.07
C GLU A 71 22.49 66.31 -22.21
N GLU A 72 23.65 65.69 -22.04
CA GLU A 72 24.93 66.18 -22.57
C GLU A 72 25.74 64.98 -23.14
N VAL A 73 26.36 65.17 -24.31
CA VAL A 73 26.98 64.10 -25.12
C VAL A 73 28.50 64.08 -24.96
N VAL A 74 29.09 62.89 -24.79
CA VAL A 74 30.54 62.62 -24.65
C VAL A 74 30.88 61.38 -25.51
N PRO A 75 32.05 61.30 -26.20
CA PRO A 75 32.14 60.62 -27.50
C PRO A 75 32.42 59.11 -27.47
N GLU A 76 32.21 58.45 -28.61
CA GLU A 76 32.40 57.01 -28.84
C GLU A 76 33.86 56.54 -28.64
N PRO A 77 34.07 55.33 -28.07
CA PRO A 77 35.35 54.62 -28.10
C PRO A 77 35.56 53.90 -29.44
N GLU A 78 36.83 53.70 -29.84
CA GLU A 78 37.16 52.90 -31.03
C GLU A 78 36.73 51.42 -30.88
N PRO A 79 36.35 50.74 -31.98
CA PRO A 79 35.83 49.38 -31.91
C PRO A 79 36.89 48.38 -31.45
N GLU A 80 36.57 47.61 -30.41
CA GLU A 80 37.32 46.40 -30.06
C GLU A 80 37.36 45.45 -31.26
N ALA A 81 38.52 44.84 -31.52
CA ALA A 81 38.70 43.93 -32.64
C ALA A 81 37.99 42.58 -32.38
N VAL A 82 36.69 42.53 -32.68
CA VAL A 82 35.90 41.29 -32.66
C VAL A 82 36.38 40.39 -33.80
N LEU A 83 37.01 39.27 -33.45
CA LEU A 83 37.34 38.21 -34.40
C LEU A 83 36.09 37.37 -34.71
N GLU A 84 35.29 37.82 -35.67
CA GLU A 84 34.25 37.02 -36.31
C GLU A 84 34.87 35.98 -37.26
N GLY A 85 35.60 35.03 -36.69
CA GLY A 85 36.05 33.82 -37.37
C GLY A 85 35.23 32.62 -36.93
N GLU A 86 34.54 31.95 -37.85
CA GLU A 86 33.94 30.65 -37.57
C GLU A 86 35.03 29.65 -37.18
N ILE A 87 35.03 29.21 -35.91
CA ILE A 87 35.91 28.16 -35.43
C ILE A 87 35.30 26.83 -35.86
N ASP A 88 35.78 26.30 -36.98
CA ASP A 88 35.40 24.99 -37.48
C ASP A 88 35.88 23.90 -36.49
N LEU A 89 34.96 23.04 -36.05
CA LEU A 89 35.14 22.15 -34.90
C LEU A 89 35.21 20.69 -35.33
N ALA A 90 36.38 20.07 -35.11
CA ALA A 90 36.56 18.63 -35.27
C ALA A 90 36.86 17.97 -33.91
N ILE A 91 36.00 17.03 -33.52
CA ILE A 91 36.27 16.09 -32.43
C ILE A 91 36.96 14.88 -33.05
N VAL A 92 38.15 14.55 -32.58
CA VAL A 92 38.95 13.43 -33.10
C VAL A 92 39.38 12.51 -31.95
N PRO A 93 39.30 11.17 -32.12
CA PRO A 93 40.00 10.24 -31.22
C PRO A 93 41.48 10.57 -31.25
N THR A 94 42.12 10.68 -30.07
CA THR A 94 43.54 11.09 -29.86
C THR A 94 44.40 11.01 -31.11
N PRO A 95 44.67 12.14 -31.80
CA PRO A 95 45.41 12.11 -33.06
C PRO A 95 46.86 11.68 -32.81
N ASP A 96 47.32 10.65 -33.54
CA ASP A 96 48.73 10.26 -33.60
C ASP A 96 49.61 11.42 -34.13
N ASP A 97 49.01 12.34 -34.91
CA ASP A 97 49.63 13.54 -35.49
C ASP A 97 49.16 14.85 -34.81
N ALA A 98 49.21 14.94 -33.47
CA ALA A 98 48.75 16.12 -32.71
C ALA A 98 49.50 17.44 -33.00
N GLY A 99 50.59 17.42 -33.77
CA GLY A 99 51.47 18.58 -34.01
C GLY A 99 52.53 18.76 -32.93
N GLU A 100 53.18 19.92 -32.89
CA GLU A 100 54.16 20.25 -31.86
C GLU A 100 53.46 20.54 -30.53
N VAL A 101 53.77 19.78 -29.48
CA VAL A 101 53.24 20.02 -28.13
C VAL A 101 53.89 21.28 -27.56
N ILE A 102 53.09 22.34 -27.45
CA ILE A 102 53.54 23.65 -26.96
C ILE A 102 53.19 23.90 -25.49
N GLY A 103 52.48 22.98 -24.83
CA GLY A 103 52.37 22.95 -23.38
C GLY A 103 51.48 21.84 -22.81
N GLU A 104 51.65 21.60 -21.51
CA GLU A 104 50.87 20.69 -20.68
C GLU A 104 50.76 21.28 -19.26
N GLU A 105 49.60 21.16 -18.64
CA GLU A 105 49.38 21.50 -17.24
C GLU A 105 48.45 20.45 -16.58
N THR A 106 48.57 20.26 -15.27
CA THR A 106 47.66 19.43 -14.47
C THR A 106 47.25 20.20 -13.23
N VAL A 107 45.95 20.22 -12.95
CA VAL A 107 45.31 21.05 -11.92
C VAL A 107 44.42 20.19 -11.02
N ASP A 108 44.35 20.52 -9.73
CA ASP A 108 43.35 19.96 -8.82
C ASP A 108 42.03 20.73 -9.01
N SER A 109 40.93 20.02 -9.27
CA SER A 109 39.62 20.61 -9.55
C SER A 109 39.07 21.45 -8.39
N ARG A 110 39.59 21.27 -7.17
CA ARG A 110 39.21 22.05 -5.99
C ARG A 110 39.92 23.40 -5.96
N GLU A 111 41.10 23.51 -6.56
CA GLU A 111 41.76 24.79 -6.84
C GLU A 111 41.09 25.54 -8.01
N LEU A 112 40.35 24.83 -8.88
CA LEU A 112 39.67 25.44 -10.03
C LEU A 112 38.43 26.26 -9.69
N VAL A 113 37.83 26.07 -8.52
CA VAL A 113 36.63 26.83 -8.12
C VAL A 113 36.92 28.33 -7.97
N SER A 114 38.13 28.71 -7.57
CA SER A 114 38.56 30.11 -7.54
C SER A 114 39.03 30.61 -8.90
N LEU A 115 39.67 29.75 -9.71
CA LEU A 115 40.05 30.08 -11.07
C LEU A 115 38.81 30.38 -11.92
N PHE A 116 37.80 29.51 -11.93
CA PHE A 116 36.57 29.65 -12.72
C PHE A 116 35.81 30.96 -12.41
N ARG A 117 35.83 31.43 -11.15
CA ARG A 117 35.32 32.76 -10.77
C ARG A 117 35.97 33.89 -11.57
N SER A 118 37.28 33.80 -11.83
CA SER A 118 38.05 34.83 -12.52
C SER A 118 37.97 34.78 -14.06
N MET A 119 37.38 33.71 -14.62
CA MET A 119 37.32 33.50 -16.08
C MET A 119 36.06 34.11 -16.71
N LEU A 120 34.99 34.28 -15.94
CA LEU A 120 33.69 34.73 -16.45
C LEU A 120 33.61 36.26 -16.50
N SER A 121 33.66 36.85 -17.70
CA SER A 121 33.58 38.31 -17.90
C SER A 121 32.14 38.84 -17.87
N SER A 122 31.15 38.02 -18.25
CA SER A 122 29.73 38.20 -17.93
C SER A 122 28.99 36.89 -18.19
N THR A 123 27.90 36.62 -17.47
CA THR A 123 26.95 35.56 -17.86
C THR A 123 25.60 35.80 -17.18
N ALA A 124 24.60 36.20 -17.96
CA ALA A 124 23.22 35.93 -17.62
C ALA A 124 22.95 34.47 -17.93
N ILE A 125 22.48 33.68 -16.95
CA ILE A 125 22.23 32.24 -17.12
C ILE A 125 20.73 31.97 -16.94
N THR A 126 20.16 31.32 -17.96
CA THR A 126 18.77 30.85 -18.06
C THR A 126 18.59 29.49 -17.39
N ASN A 127 17.33 29.02 -17.28
CA ASN A 127 16.97 27.73 -16.68
C ASN A 127 17.81 26.58 -17.27
N PHE A 128 18.54 25.86 -16.40
CA PHE A 128 19.37 24.71 -16.76
C PHE A 128 19.01 23.50 -15.88
N THR A 129 19.28 22.29 -16.39
CA THR A 129 19.03 21.02 -15.69
C THR A 129 20.30 20.27 -15.30
N THR A 130 21.40 20.56 -15.99
CA THR A 130 22.75 19.98 -15.78
C THR A 130 23.80 21.10 -15.82
N TYR A 131 24.99 20.87 -15.26
CA TYR A 131 26.12 21.79 -15.41
C TYR A 131 26.57 21.93 -16.87
N GLY A 132 26.46 20.86 -17.65
CA GLY A 132 26.73 20.86 -19.09
C GLY A 132 25.83 21.82 -19.87
N ASP A 133 24.52 21.89 -19.57
CA ASP A 133 23.58 22.79 -20.25
C ASP A 133 24.02 24.26 -20.17
N GLN A 134 24.60 24.65 -19.03
CA GLN A 134 25.07 26.02 -18.75
C GLN A 134 26.21 26.45 -19.65
N LEU A 135 27.08 25.50 -20.06
CA LEU A 135 28.26 25.80 -20.88
C LEU A 135 27.84 26.50 -22.18
N SER A 136 26.72 26.09 -22.79
CA SER A 136 26.31 26.56 -24.12
C SER A 136 26.17 28.08 -24.27
N GLY A 137 25.86 28.81 -23.18
CA GLY A 137 25.71 30.27 -23.16
C GLY A 137 26.97 31.05 -22.74
N MET A 138 28.10 30.38 -22.46
CA MET A 138 29.30 31.01 -21.92
C MET A 138 30.20 31.64 -22.99
N THR A 139 30.67 32.86 -22.73
CA THR A 139 31.80 33.48 -23.43
C THR A 139 33.00 33.58 -22.50
N VAL A 140 34.22 33.75 -23.04
CA VAL A 140 35.43 33.92 -22.23
C VAL A 140 36.40 34.92 -22.85
N SER A 141 37.12 35.68 -22.04
CA SER A 141 38.12 36.64 -22.51
C SER A 141 39.54 36.14 -22.18
N VAL A 142 40.41 36.08 -23.19
CA VAL A 142 41.82 35.69 -23.10
C VAL A 142 42.74 36.86 -23.44
N GLY A 143 43.09 37.65 -22.43
CA GLY A 143 43.70 38.96 -22.63
C GLY A 143 42.69 39.94 -23.20
N SER A 144 43.01 40.61 -24.30
CA SER A 144 42.12 41.55 -24.99
C SER A 144 41.22 40.92 -26.06
N VAL A 145 41.10 39.59 -26.12
CA VAL A 145 40.31 38.87 -27.13
C VAL A 145 39.20 38.10 -26.43
N THR A 146 37.95 38.35 -26.83
CA THR A 146 36.77 37.62 -26.35
C THR A 146 36.38 36.52 -27.34
N ILE A 147 36.15 35.31 -26.83
CA ILE A 147 35.81 34.11 -27.57
C ILE A 147 34.32 33.81 -27.35
N ASN A 148 33.48 34.26 -28.29
CA ASN A 148 32.02 34.11 -28.19
C ASN A 148 31.56 32.64 -28.26
N ASN A 149 32.28 31.80 -28.99
CA ASN A 149 31.95 30.37 -29.15
C ASN A 149 32.52 29.46 -28.04
N PHE A 150 33.13 30.04 -26.98
CA PHE A 150 33.76 29.27 -25.89
C PHE A 150 32.82 28.24 -25.26
N GLY A 151 31.55 28.63 -25.07
CA GLY A 151 30.51 27.78 -24.52
C GLY A 151 30.18 26.57 -25.38
N ALA A 152 30.05 26.76 -26.70
CA ALA A 152 29.86 25.68 -27.66
C ALA A 152 31.07 24.73 -27.72
N ILE A 153 32.29 25.27 -27.68
CA ILE A 153 33.54 24.49 -27.65
C ILE A 153 33.59 23.62 -26.37
N SER A 154 33.34 24.23 -25.21
CA SER A 154 33.37 23.52 -23.92
C SER A 154 32.24 22.51 -23.81
N LYS A 155 31.05 22.82 -24.35
CA LYS A 155 29.92 21.88 -24.43
C LYS A 155 30.25 20.67 -25.31
N ALA A 156 30.92 20.84 -26.44
CA ALA A 156 31.35 19.74 -27.30
C ALA A 156 32.38 18.83 -26.60
N VAL A 157 33.31 19.39 -25.83
CA VAL A 157 34.27 18.62 -25.02
C VAL A 157 33.57 17.90 -23.86
N TYR A 158 32.63 18.56 -23.17
CA TYR A 158 31.75 17.95 -22.16
C TYR A 158 30.98 16.76 -22.75
N ASP A 159 30.33 16.94 -23.91
CA ASP A 159 29.52 15.90 -24.54
C ASP A 159 30.38 14.71 -24.97
N ALA A 160 31.58 14.94 -25.50
CA ALA A 160 32.52 13.88 -25.85
C ALA A 160 33.08 13.12 -24.62
N LEU A 161 33.47 13.84 -23.56
CA LEU A 161 33.90 13.23 -22.29
C LEU A 161 32.78 12.39 -21.66
N ASN A 162 31.57 12.94 -21.61
CA ASN A 162 30.40 12.27 -21.05
C ASN A 162 29.97 11.07 -21.91
N ALA A 163 30.07 11.17 -23.25
CA ALA A 163 29.80 10.05 -24.16
C ALA A 163 30.82 8.91 -24.01
N ASP A 164 32.11 9.21 -23.80
CA ASP A 164 33.14 8.20 -23.54
C ASP A 164 32.85 7.44 -22.23
N ILE A 165 32.64 8.18 -21.13
CA ILE A 165 32.30 7.61 -19.80
C ILE A 165 31.08 6.68 -19.86
N ASN A 166 30.09 7.02 -20.70
CA ASN A 166 28.84 6.29 -20.87
C ASN A 166 28.87 5.27 -22.03
N SER A 167 30.00 5.08 -22.70
CA SER A 167 30.09 4.21 -23.89
C SER A 167 29.87 2.72 -23.57
N GLY A 168 29.16 2.02 -24.45
CA GLY A 168 28.49 0.73 -24.18
C GLY A 168 29.37 -0.51 -23.95
N THR A 169 30.63 -0.39 -23.52
CA THR A 169 31.52 -1.52 -23.18
C THR A 169 31.60 -1.79 -21.67
N SER A 170 30.47 -1.64 -20.98
CA SER A 170 30.28 -1.93 -19.55
C SER A 170 31.18 -1.16 -18.57
N GLY A 171 31.91 -0.13 -18.99
CA GLY A 171 32.61 0.66 -18.00
C GLY A 171 33.56 1.74 -18.45
N VAL A 172 33.51 2.83 -17.67
CA VAL A 172 34.66 3.41 -16.95
C VAL A 172 35.95 3.56 -17.78
N SER A 173 35.79 4.00 -19.02
CA SER A 173 36.87 4.25 -19.96
C SER A 173 37.51 5.60 -19.66
N PHE A 174 38.68 5.53 -19.02
CA PHE A 174 39.87 6.21 -19.50
C PHE A 174 40.97 5.16 -19.47
N SER A 175 41.40 4.68 -20.63
CA SER A 175 42.67 3.93 -20.69
C SER A 175 43.77 4.89 -20.20
N LYS A 176 44.79 4.38 -19.52
CA LYS A 176 45.85 5.22 -18.92
C LYS A 176 46.58 6.00 -20.03
N GLY A 177 46.18 7.26 -20.25
CA GLY A 177 46.70 8.14 -21.32
C GLY A 177 45.73 8.50 -22.45
N GLY A 178 44.50 7.98 -22.48
CA GLY A 178 43.45 8.46 -23.39
C GLY A 178 42.83 9.77 -22.90
N GLY A 179 42.55 10.71 -23.80
CA GLY A 179 41.87 11.97 -23.50
C GLY A 179 41.01 12.43 -24.67
N VAL A 180 40.10 13.38 -24.43
CA VAL A 180 39.27 13.97 -25.49
C VAL A 180 40.02 15.13 -26.13
N SER A 181 40.24 15.04 -27.44
CA SER A 181 40.89 16.08 -28.23
C SER A 181 39.86 16.93 -28.99
N VAL A 182 39.93 18.25 -28.83
CA VAL A 182 39.22 19.22 -29.68
C VAL A 182 40.21 20.01 -30.52
N SER A 183 39.97 20.07 -31.82
CA SER A 183 40.74 20.90 -32.75
C SER A 183 40.02 22.22 -33.02
N LEU A 184 40.77 23.32 -32.93
CA LEU A 184 40.30 24.70 -33.09
C LEU A 184 41.19 25.41 -34.12
N THR A 185 40.63 26.07 -35.12
CA THR A 185 41.41 26.94 -36.00
C THR A 185 41.76 28.24 -35.29
N ASN A 186 43.05 28.55 -35.14
CA ASN A 186 43.58 29.73 -34.47
C ASN A 186 43.35 31.01 -35.31
N PRO A 187 42.57 31.99 -34.84
CA PRO A 187 42.33 33.24 -35.54
C PRO A 187 43.43 34.31 -35.35
N GLY A 188 44.55 33.98 -34.70
CA GLY A 188 45.67 34.91 -34.45
C GLY A 188 46.08 35.06 -32.98
N LEU A 189 45.66 34.14 -32.11
CA LEU A 189 46.01 34.11 -30.69
C LEU A 189 47.51 33.87 -30.48
N THR A 190 48.08 34.57 -29.49
CA THR A 190 49.44 34.35 -28.99
C THR A 190 49.54 33.05 -28.17
N THR A 191 50.74 32.49 -28.02
CA THR A 191 50.99 31.27 -27.23
C THR A 191 50.45 31.36 -25.79
N GLU A 192 50.51 32.54 -25.17
CA GLU A 192 49.96 32.78 -23.82
C GLU A 192 48.42 32.71 -23.82
N GLN A 193 47.75 33.30 -24.83
CA GLN A 193 46.31 33.23 -24.98
C GLN A 193 45.83 31.81 -25.32
N ILE A 194 46.60 31.06 -26.11
CA ILE A 194 46.34 29.65 -26.41
C ILE A 194 46.42 28.80 -25.14
N SER A 195 47.45 29.00 -24.31
CA SER A 195 47.59 28.31 -23.02
C SER A 195 46.41 28.60 -22.08
N LYS A 196 46.00 29.88 -21.96
CA LYS A 196 44.82 30.28 -21.19
C LYS A 196 43.54 29.65 -21.73
N LEU A 197 43.31 29.70 -23.05
CA LEU A 197 42.13 29.10 -23.67
C LEU A 197 42.06 27.59 -23.48
N ALA A 198 43.18 26.88 -23.67
CA ALA A 198 43.27 25.43 -23.45
C ALA A 198 42.95 25.04 -22.01
N ARG A 199 43.49 25.80 -21.04
CA ARG A 199 43.14 25.69 -19.62
C ARG A 199 41.65 25.91 -19.39
N TYR A 200 41.09 26.99 -19.92
CA TYR A 200 39.69 27.35 -19.70
C TYR A 200 38.73 26.28 -20.22
N ILE A 201 38.97 25.75 -21.42
CA ILE A 201 38.20 24.65 -22.03
C ILE A 201 38.32 23.38 -21.17
N GLY A 202 39.54 22.98 -20.82
CA GLY A 202 39.77 21.75 -20.03
C GLY A 202 39.12 21.81 -18.65
N VAL A 203 39.25 22.95 -17.96
CA VAL A 203 38.67 23.21 -16.64
C VAL A 203 37.13 23.20 -16.68
N ALA A 204 36.51 24.00 -17.57
CA ALA A 204 35.06 24.14 -17.64
C ALA A 204 34.38 22.80 -18.01
N SER A 205 34.92 22.12 -19.02
CA SER A 205 34.36 20.87 -19.53
C SER A 205 34.51 19.75 -18.50
N TYR A 206 35.70 19.57 -17.90
CA TYR A 206 35.90 18.55 -16.86
C TYR A 206 34.99 18.78 -15.67
N TYR A 207 34.89 20.02 -15.17
CA TYR A 207 34.11 20.34 -13.98
C TYR A 207 32.62 20.01 -14.18
N ALA A 208 32.05 20.37 -15.32
CA ALA A 208 30.66 20.05 -15.64
C ALA A 208 30.42 18.52 -15.71
N VAL A 209 31.30 17.77 -16.38
CA VAL A 209 31.17 16.30 -16.48
C VAL A 209 31.31 15.64 -15.09
N ASP A 210 32.24 16.09 -14.26
CA ASP A 210 32.47 15.52 -12.93
C ASP A 210 31.21 15.64 -12.04
N TRP A 211 30.50 16.78 -12.07
CA TRP A 211 29.31 16.99 -11.25
C TRP A 211 28.00 16.45 -11.84
N ASP A 212 27.88 16.41 -13.17
CA ASP A 212 26.72 15.79 -13.83
C ASP A 212 26.77 14.26 -13.83
N ASN A 213 27.97 13.67 -13.76
CA ASN A 213 28.17 12.23 -13.90
C ASN A 213 28.72 11.60 -12.60
N PRO A 214 27.86 11.25 -11.62
CA PRO A 214 28.28 10.58 -10.39
C PRO A 214 28.78 9.14 -10.62
N ALA A 215 28.77 8.61 -11.86
CA ALA A 215 29.47 7.39 -12.22
C ALA A 215 30.97 7.61 -12.49
N MET A 216 31.48 8.84 -12.43
CA MET A 216 32.92 9.17 -12.36
C MET A 216 33.58 8.81 -11.00
N PHE A 217 33.17 7.70 -10.38
CA PHE A 217 33.59 7.32 -9.02
C PHE A 217 35.11 7.08 -8.85
N PHE A 218 35.83 7.03 -9.97
CA PHE A 218 37.25 6.74 -10.09
C PHE A 218 38.14 7.98 -10.17
N SER A 219 37.55 9.15 -10.45
CA SER A 219 38.32 10.40 -10.55
C SER A 219 39.02 10.71 -9.24
N ASN A 220 40.24 11.23 -9.30
CA ASN A 220 40.93 11.78 -8.13
C ASN A 220 40.61 13.26 -7.90
N GLY A 221 39.72 13.85 -8.72
CA GLY A 221 39.43 15.28 -8.70
C GLY A 221 40.52 16.14 -9.32
N SER A 222 41.35 15.62 -10.23
CA SER A 222 42.30 16.43 -11.01
C SER A 222 42.07 16.27 -12.51
N VAL A 223 42.51 17.24 -13.31
CA VAL A 223 42.48 17.19 -14.77
C VAL A 223 43.80 17.65 -15.35
N SER A 224 44.31 16.89 -16.32
CA SER A 224 45.44 17.26 -17.16
C SER A 224 44.93 17.79 -18.49
N PHE A 225 45.55 18.85 -19.01
CA PHE A 225 45.27 19.34 -20.36
C PHE A 225 46.58 19.60 -21.10
N LYS A 226 46.65 19.06 -22.32
CA LYS A 226 47.75 19.25 -23.27
C LYS A 226 47.27 20.12 -24.41
N TRP A 227 48.11 21.02 -24.90
CA TRP A 227 47.82 21.75 -26.13
C TRP A 227 49.00 21.70 -27.10
N ALA A 228 48.66 21.45 -28.36
CA ALA A 228 49.61 21.27 -29.45
C ALA A 228 49.18 22.08 -30.67
N MET A 229 50.13 22.42 -31.53
CA MET A 229 49.89 23.21 -32.74
C MET A 229 50.35 22.49 -34.01
N SER A 230 49.51 22.54 -35.04
CA SER A 230 49.83 22.11 -36.40
C SER A 230 49.32 23.16 -37.39
N GLY A 231 50.24 23.98 -37.91
CA GLY A 231 49.88 25.15 -38.72
C GLY A 231 49.06 26.16 -37.91
N THR A 232 47.84 26.45 -38.36
CA THR A 232 46.86 27.26 -37.63
C THR A 232 45.98 26.45 -36.68
N THR A 233 46.04 25.12 -36.66
CA THR A 233 45.18 24.30 -35.79
C THR A 233 45.79 24.16 -34.40
N ILE A 234 45.01 24.48 -33.37
CA ILE A 234 45.29 24.17 -31.96
C ILE A 234 44.51 22.90 -31.60
N THR A 235 45.19 21.88 -31.09
CA THR A 235 44.55 20.70 -30.52
C THR A 235 44.64 20.77 -29.00
N VAL A 236 43.50 20.78 -28.29
CA VAL A 236 43.45 20.70 -26.83
C VAL A 236 42.97 19.32 -26.43
N THR A 237 43.79 18.59 -25.68
CA THR A 237 43.48 17.23 -25.19
C THR A 237 43.25 17.26 -23.68
N VAL A 238 42.05 16.87 -23.25
CA VAL A 238 41.61 16.87 -21.85
C VAL A 238 41.62 15.45 -21.30
N THR A 239 42.27 15.24 -20.15
CA THR A 239 42.46 13.92 -19.53
C THR A 239 42.15 13.97 -18.03
N PRO A 240 41.07 13.31 -17.56
CA PRO A 240 40.78 13.14 -16.14
C PRO A 240 41.88 12.39 -15.38
N GLY A 241 42.18 12.85 -14.17
CA GLY A 241 43.06 12.14 -13.23
C GLY A 241 42.35 10.97 -12.58
N ILE A 242 43.02 9.82 -12.52
CA ILE A 242 42.47 8.56 -12.01
C ILE A 242 43.18 8.19 -10.70
N SER A 243 42.42 7.84 -9.66
CA SER A 243 43.02 7.43 -8.38
C SER A 243 43.76 6.08 -8.50
N ASN A 244 44.73 5.84 -7.62
CA ASN A 244 45.67 4.72 -7.72
C ASN A 244 44.96 3.34 -7.70
N GLU A 245 43.92 3.21 -6.87
CA GLU A 245 43.07 2.03 -6.74
C GLU A 245 42.23 1.74 -7.99
N PHE A 246 42.05 2.72 -8.88
CA PHE A 246 41.21 2.64 -10.07
C PHE A 246 41.99 2.64 -11.39
N GLN A 247 43.32 2.46 -11.37
CA GLN A 247 44.17 2.57 -12.57
C GLN A 247 43.82 1.57 -13.69
N THR A 248 43.26 0.39 -13.36
CA THR A 248 42.89 -0.64 -14.36
C THR A 248 41.41 -0.59 -14.73
N LEU A 249 41.11 -0.75 -16.02
CA LEU A 249 39.74 -0.82 -16.53
C LEU A 249 38.92 -1.93 -15.85
N SER A 250 39.53 -3.09 -15.62
CA SER A 250 38.89 -4.25 -14.97
C SER A 250 38.47 -3.99 -13.52
N THR A 251 39.31 -3.30 -12.72
CA THR A 251 38.94 -2.93 -11.34
C THR A 251 37.76 -1.96 -11.37
N ARG A 252 37.78 -1.00 -12.28
CA ARG A 252 36.69 -0.03 -12.43
C ARG A 252 35.38 -0.69 -12.88
N GLN A 253 35.41 -1.55 -13.90
CA GLN A 253 34.24 -2.33 -14.34
C GLN A 253 33.65 -3.18 -13.20
N SER A 254 34.50 -3.81 -12.37
CA SER A 254 34.08 -4.58 -11.19
C SER A 254 33.35 -3.72 -10.15
N ILE A 255 33.88 -2.52 -9.84
CA ILE A 255 33.24 -1.58 -8.91
C ILE A 255 31.93 -1.03 -9.50
N LYS A 256 31.89 -0.65 -10.78
CA LYS A 256 30.66 -0.19 -11.47
C LYS A 256 29.55 -1.24 -11.40
N THR A 257 29.88 -2.50 -11.68
CA THR A 257 28.93 -3.62 -11.60
C THR A 257 28.32 -3.76 -10.20
N ARG A 258 29.13 -3.57 -9.14
CA ARG A 258 28.66 -3.62 -7.75
C ARG A 258 27.78 -2.43 -7.38
N ILE A 259 28.12 -1.23 -7.85
CA ILE A 259 27.29 -0.02 -7.68
C ILE A 259 25.94 -0.23 -8.36
N ASP A 260 25.94 -0.65 -9.63
CA ASP A 260 24.72 -0.82 -10.43
C ASP A 260 23.78 -1.86 -9.81
N ALA A 261 24.32 -2.99 -9.35
CA ALA A 261 23.54 -4.01 -8.64
C ALA A 261 22.90 -3.46 -7.36
N LYS A 262 23.63 -2.65 -6.58
CA LYS A 262 23.12 -2.06 -5.34
C LYS A 262 22.11 -0.94 -5.59
N VAL A 263 22.33 -0.09 -6.60
CA VAL A 263 21.37 0.93 -7.05
C VAL A 263 20.07 0.28 -7.50
N ALA A 264 20.13 -0.79 -8.31
CA ALA A 264 18.94 -1.51 -8.76
C ALA A 264 18.15 -2.14 -7.60
N GLU A 265 18.83 -2.70 -6.60
CA GLU A 265 18.23 -3.22 -5.36
C GLU A 265 17.47 -2.13 -4.60
N ILE A 266 18.11 -0.97 -4.34
CA ILE A 266 17.51 0.15 -3.60
C ILE A 266 16.33 0.74 -4.35
N VAL A 267 16.45 0.99 -5.66
CA VAL A 267 15.39 1.58 -6.49
C VAL A 267 14.20 0.62 -6.63
N SER A 268 14.43 -0.69 -6.75
CA SER A 268 13.37 -1.70 -6.77
C SER A 268 12.58 -1.72 -5.45
N ALA A 269 13.29 -1.67 -4.31
CA ALA A 269 12.66 -1.61 -2.99
C ALA A 269 11.88 -0.29 -2.79
N ALA A 270 12.43 0.86 -3.18
CA ALA A 270 11.74 2.14 -3.14
C ALA A 270 10.46 2.14 -3.99
N ASN A 271 10.52 1.63 -5.23
CA ASN A 271 9.34 1.51 -6.10
C ASN A 271 8.26 0.57 -5.55
N SER A 272 8.62 -0.36 -4.64
CA SER A 272 7.67 -1.26 -3.97
C SER A 272 7.07 -0.64 -2.69
N ALA A 273 7.81 0.25 -2.03
CA ALA A 273 7.42 0.85 -0.75
C ALA A 273 6.75 2.23 -0.88
N ALA A 274 7.02 2.97 -1.96
CA ALA A 274 6.61 4.36 -2.14
C ALA A 274 5.66 4.55 -3.33
N SER A 275 4.57 5.29 -3.11
CA SER A 275 3.53 5.56 -4.12
C SER A 275 3.73 6.85 -4.92
N ASN A 276 4.57 7.77 -4.43
CA ASN A 276 4.84 9.09 -4.99
C ASN A 276 6.34 9.41 -5.00
N THR A 277 6.73 10.53 -5.60
CA THR A 277 8.13 10.93 -5.76
C THR A 277 8.81 11.27 -4.43
N TYR A 278 8.10 11.95 -3.51
CA TYR A 278 8.62 12.33 -2.19
C TYR A 278 9.04 11.10 -1.37
N ASP A 279 8.17 10.10 -1.26
CA ASP A 279 8.41 8.88 -0.49
C ASP A 279 9.61 8.07 -1.04
N LYS A 280 9.87 8.13 -2.35
CA LYS A 280 11.06 7.52 -2.96
C LYS A 280 12.34 8.24 -2.54
N VAL A 281 12.36 9.58 -2.59
CA VAL A 281 13.50 10.38 -2.15
C VAL A 281 13.77 10.18 -0.66
N LYS A 282 12.71 10.13 0.16
CA LYS A 282 12.80 9.75 1.58
C LYS A 282 13.43 8.37 1.76
N TYR A 283 12.97 7.36 1.01
CA TYR A 283 13.54 6.02 1.06
C TYR A 283 15.05 6.02 0.73
N PHE A 284 15.48 6.79 -0.28
CA PHE A 284 16.89 6.93 -0.64
C PHE A 284 17.72 7.59 0.46
N ASN A 285 17.21 8.66 1.07
CA ASN A 285 17.85 9.32 2.19
C ASN A 285 18.03 8.34 3.36
N ASP A 286 16.94 7.73 3.79
CA ASP A 286 16.92 6.86 4.98
C ASP A 286 17.80 5.61 4.76
N TRP A 287 17.80 5.04 3.55
CA TRP A 287 18.69 3.94 3.20
C TRP A 287 20.16 4.36 3.26
N LEU A 288 20.51 5.53 2.70
CA LEU A 288 21.88 6.04 2.73
C LEU A 288 22.36 6.29 4.16
N CYS A 289 21.56 6.93 5.01
CA CYS A 289 21.89 7.14 6.43
C CYS A 289 22.00 5.80 7.20
N ALA A 290 21.13 4.83 6.95
CA ALA A 290 21.13 3.56 7.68
C ALA A 290 22.25 2.59 7.30
N ASN A 291 22.85 2.74 6.11
CA ASN A 291 23.85 1.80 5.56
C ASN A 291 25.26 2.37 5.48
N ASN A 292 25.48 3.62 5.88
CA ASN A 292 26.78 4.29 5.84
C ASN A 292 27.15 4.85 7.23
N ALA A 293 28.35 5.43 7.32
CA ALA A 293 28.77 6.24 8.45
C ALA A 293 29.77 7.28 7.96
N TYR A 294 29.58 8.56 8.33
CA TYR A 294 30.41 9.66 7.87
C TYR A 294 31.91 9.47 8.12
N ASN A 295 32.72 9.58 7.05
CA ASN A 295 34.15 9.35 7.10
C ASN A 295 34.95 10.61 7.49
N THR A 296 34.92 10.91 8.78
CA THR A 296 35.65 12.04 9.38
C THR A 296 37.16 12.03 9.08
N ALA A 297 37.78 10.86 8.92
CA ALA A 297 39.21 10.76 8.58
C ALA A 297 39.50 11.25 7.15
N ALA A 298 38.63 10.95 6.18
CA ALA A 298 38.71 11.48 4.83
C ALA A 298 38.39 12.98 4.80
N ALA A 299 37.34 13.41 5.52
CA ALA A 299 37.00 14.83 5.64
C ALA A 299 38.18 15.67 6.16
N ASN A 300 38.84 15.21 7.23
CA ASN A 300 40.01 15.87 7.83
C ASN A 300 41.24 15.90 6.89
N ALA A 301 41.35 14.98 5.93
CA ALA A 301 42.42 15.00 4.93
C ALA A 301 42.18 16.05 3.82
N GLY A 302 40.95 16.53 3.66
CA GLY A 302 40.55 17.58 2.72
C GLY A 302 40.50 17.19 1.23
N SER A 303 41.31 16.22 0.79
CA SER A 303 41.33 15.76 -0.61
C SER A 303 41.60 14.27 -0.80
N PRO A 304 41.11 13.66 -1.90
CA PRO A 304 41.50 12.32 -2.36
C PRO A 304 43.01 12.11 -2.39
N LYS A 305 43.75 13.13 -2.85
CA LYS A 305 45.21 13.14 -2.95
C LYS A 305 45.89 13.00 -1.58
N ASN A 306 45.39 13.71 -0.57
CA ASN A 306 45.93 13.65 0.79
C ASN A 306 45.52 12.38 1.54
N TYR A 307 44.29 11.89 1.30
CA TYR A 307 43.78 10.66 1.90
C TYR A 307 44.35 9.38 1.23
N GLY A 308 44.84 9.49 0.00
CA GLY A 308 45.37 8.37 -0.79
C GLY A 308 44.31 7.54 -1.52
N SER A 309 43.04 8.00 -1.53
CA SER A 309 41.91 7.35 -2.22
C SER A 309 40.79 8.34 -2.48
N ALA A 310 40.12 8.25 -3.63
CA ALA A 310 38.94 9.07 -3.93
C ALA A 310 37.61 8.44 -3.48
N MET A 311 37.62 7.18 -3.07
CA MET A 311 36.41 6.42 -2.75
C MET A 311 35.46 7.12 -1.75
N PRO A 312 35.91 7.85 -0.70
CA PRO A 312 35.01 8.58 0.19
C PRO A 312 34.28 9.77 -0.46
N TRP A 313 34.85 10.36 -1.52
CA TRP A 313 34.24 11.47 -2.24
C TRP A 313 33.35 11.01 -3.39
N SER A 314 33.39 9.73 -3.77
CA SER A 314 32.54 9.20 -4.84
C SER A 314 31.30 8.46 -4.34
N SER A 315 30.31 8.34 -5.24
CA SER A 315 29.09 7.54 -5.06
C SER A 315 29.36 6.09 -4.62
N ALA A 316 30.52 5.54 -4.97
CA ALA A 316 30.93 4.19 -4.62
C ALA A 316 30.91 3.92 -3.10
N SER A 317 31.39 4.87 -2.28
CA SER A 317 31.36 4.68 -0.81
C SER A 317 29.93 4.69 -0.26
N GLY A 318 29.05 5.55 -0.79
CA GLY A 318 27.63 5.60 -0.39
C GLY A 318 26.83 4.31 -0.65
N PHE A 319 27.29 3.44 -1.56
CA PHE A 319 26.64 2.15 -1.86
C PHE A 319 27.40 0.93 -1.37
N LEU A 320 28.73 1.02 -1.26
CA LEU A 320 29.60 -0.13 -1.01
C LEU A 320 30.29 -0.08 0.35
N SER A 321 30.12 0.98 1.16
CA SER A 321 30.52 0.97 2.56
C SER A 321 29.57 0.13 3.41
N GLY A 322 30.01 -0.22 4.62
CA GLY A 322 29.30 -1.11 5.53
C GLY A 322 30.25 -1.94 6.38
N ALA A 323 29.77 -2.48 7.50
CA ALA A 323 30.59 -3.12 8.54
C ALA A 323 31.57 -4.19 8.01
N ASP A 324 31.12 -5.03 7.07
CA ASP A 324 31.88 -6.16 6.51
C ASP A 324 32.60 -5.85 5.18
N SER A 325 32.45 -4.64 4.64
CA SER A 325 32.89 -4.33 3.26
C SER A 325 34.37 -4.00 3.11
N GLY A 326 35.05 -3.62 4.21
CA GLY A 326 36.39 -3.03 4.20
C GLY A 326 36.46 -1.60 3.60
N ILE A 327 35.38 -1.13 2.98
CA ILE A 327 35.23 0.19 2.37
C ILE A 327 34.76 1.16 3.45
N LYS A 328 35.51 2.25 3.65
CA LYS A 328 35.11 3.33 4.56
C LYS A 328 34.01 4.18 3.92
N GLY A 329 33.16 4.77 4.77
CA GLY A 329 32.00 5.53 4.34
C GLY A 329 32.31 6.79 3.53
N PRO A 330 31.25 7.42 3.01
CA PRO A 330 31.33 8.66 2.27
C PRO A 330 31.67 9.87 3.16
N VAL A 331 32.14 10.94 2.52
CA VAL A 331 31.99 12.31 3.01
C VAL A 331 30.79 12.98 2.32
N CYS A 332 30.56 14.27 2.54
CA CYS A 332 29.42 15.00 1.97
C CYS A 332 29.28 14.87 0.44
N GLU A 333 30.40 14.96 -0.29
CA GLU A 333 30.43 14.74 -1.74
C GLU A 333 29.96 13.32 -2.13
N GLY A 334 30.40 12.29 -1.40
CA GLY A 334 30.01 10.90 -1.65
C GLY A 334 28.52 10.66 -1.41
N TYR A 335 27.96 11.25 -0.35
CA TYR A 335 26.51 11.24 -0.09
C TYR A 335 25.72 11.95 -1.19
N ALA A 336 26.14 13.15 -1.60
CA ALA A 336 25.45 13.93 -2.63
C ALA A 336 25.45 13.21 -3.99
N ARG A 337 26.59 12.60 -4.38
CA ARG A 337 26.70 11.79 -5.60
C ARG A 337 25.90 10.48 -5.52
N ALA A 338 25.83 9.83 -4.36
CA ALA A 338 25.02 8.62 -4.19
C ALA A 338 23.51 8.93 -4.29
N MET A 339 23.04 10.01 -3.66
CA MET A 339 21.65 10.47 -3.78
C MET A 339 21.30 10.86 -5.23
N GLN A 340 22.18 11.60 -5.92
CA GLN A 340 22.02 11.92 -7.35
C GLN A 340 21.92 10.65 -8.21
N THR A 341 22.73 9.63 -7.93
CA THR A 341 22.69 8.33 -8.63
C THR A 341 21.36 7.61 -8.44
N LEU A 342 20.81 7.57 -7.22
CA LEU A 342 19.50 6.95 -6.94
C LEU A 342 18.33 7.70 -7.60
N CYS A 343 18.39 9.04 -7.58
CA CYS A 343 17.39 9.88 -8.24
C CYS A 343 17.41 9.68 -9.76
N ALA A 344 18.59 9.72 -10.38
CA ALA A 344 18.75 9.51 -11.82
C ALA A 344 18.25 8.11 -12.25
N ALA A 345 18.60 7.06 -11.50
CA ALA A 345 18.11 5.70 -11.73
C ALA A 345 16.58 5.54 -11.54
N SER A 346 15.93 6.52 -10.94
CA SER A 346 14.48 6.57 -10.71
C SER A 346 13.74 7.58 -11.61
N GLY A 347 14.45 8.24 -12.53
CA GLY A 347 13.88 9.29 -13.38
C GLY A 347 13.57 10.61 -12.66
N ILE A 348 14.14 10.82 -11.46
CA ILE A 348 13.95 12.02 -10.64
C ILE A 348 15.09 13.00 -10.93
N THR A 349 14.77 14.23 -11.32
CA THR A 349 15.78 15.28 -11.54
C THR A 349 16.44 15.65 -10.21
N CYS A 350 17.75 15.48 -10.14
CA CYS A 350 18.55 15.79 -8.96
C CYS A 350 19.87 16.43 -9.42
N THR A 351 20.22 17.56 -8.81
CA THR A 351 21.50 18.24 -9.01
C THR A 351 22.25 18.30 -7.68
N ILE A 352 23.58 18.34 -7.75
CA ILE A 352 24.44 18.57 -6.58
C ILE A 352 24.55 20.08 -6.36
N LEU A 353 24.48 20.52 -5.11
CA LEU A 353 24.84 21.88 -4.71
C LEU A 353 26.17 21.87 -3.93
N ILE A 354 26.95 22.93 -4.15
CA ILE A 354 28.34 23.05 -3.69
C ILE A 354 28.47 24.33 -2.86
N GLY A 355 28.65 24.17 -1.55
CA GLY A 355 29.07 25.22 -0.64
C GLY A 355 30.58 25.33 -0.55
N SER A 356 31.08 26.23 0.31
CA SER A 356 32.53 26.44 0.51
C SER A 356 33.28 25.21 1.03
N ASN A 357 32.66 24.47 1.97
CA ASN A 357 33.24 23.27 2.61
C ASN A 357 32.26 22.09 2.67
N HIS A 358 31.11 22.17 2.01
CA HIS A 358 30.01 21.21 2.18
C HIS A 358 29.18 21.03 0.90
N MET A 359 28.52 19.88 0.75
CA MET A 359 27.83 19.47 -0.47
C MET A 359 26.54 18.71 -0.15
N TRP A 360 25.48 19.01 -0.90
CA TRP A 360 24.14 18.45 -0.74
C TRP A 360 23.43 18.36 -2.11
N ASN A 361 22.13 18.09 -2.14
CA ASN A 361 21.36 17.99 -3.39
C ASN A 361 20.20 18.97 -3.42
N ASN A 362 19.86 19.44 -4.63
CA ASN A 362 18.50 19.91 -4.93
C ASN A 362 17.78 18.84 -5.78
N ILE A 363 16.55 18.49 -5.41
CA ILE A 363 15.77 17.40 -5.99
C ILE A 363 14.41 17.95 -6.43
N LYS A 364 14.01 17.67 -7.67
CA LYS A 364 12.73 18.14 -8.23
C LYS A 364 11.65 17.10 -7.97
N VAL A 365 10.64 17.47 -7.19
CA VAL A 365 9.47 16.65 -6.84
C VAL A 365 8.22 17.40 -7.24
N ASP A 366 7.43 16.77 -8.10
CA ASP A 366 6.13 17.23 -8.59
C ASP A 366 6.14 18.66 -9.16
N GLY A 367 7.25 19.01 -9.83
CA GLY A 367 7.50 20.32 -10.44
C GLY A 367 8.30 21.29 -9.56
N THR A 368 8.32 21.08 -8.25
CA THR A 368 8.96 21.96 -7.25
C THR A 368 10.34 21.44 -6.87
N TRP A 369 11.31 22.34 -6.71
CA TRP A 369 12.64 21.99 -6.19
C TRP A 369 12.65 21.95 -4.66
N TYR A 370 13.47 21.07 -4.09
CA TYR A 370 13.72 20.98 -2.66
C TYR A 370 15.18 20.65 -2.39
N GLY A 371 15.77 21.24 -1.34
CA GLY A 371 17.07 20.82 -0.87
C GLY A 371 17.00 19.56 0.00
N ASN A 372 17.93 18.64 -0.20
CA ASN A 372 18.09 17.43 0.58
C ASN A 372 19.55 17.28 1.02
N ASP A 373 19.76 17.10 2.33
CA ASP A 373 21.08 16.84 2.91
C ASP A 373 21.15 15.53 3.69
N THR A 374 21.49 14.48 2.97
CA THR A 374 21.72 13.14 3.52
C THR A 374 22.87 13.11 4.54
N THR A 375 23.84 14.01 4.43
CA THR A 375 25.02 14.04 5.32
C THR A 375 24.66 14.52 6.73
N TRP A 376 23.86 15.59 6.81
CA TRP A 376 23.36 16.09 8.09
C TRP A 376 22.28 15.17 8.65
N ASN A 377 21.48 14.52 7.80
CA ASN A 377 20.52 13.52 8.25
C ASN A 377 21.22 12.28 8.88
N ASP A 378 22.33 11.81 8.30
CA ASP A 378 23.19 10.76 8.87
C ASP A 378 23.80 11.20 10.21
N THR A 379 24.57 12.29 10.19
CA THR A 379 25.36 12.73 11.36
C THR A 379 24.53 13.23 12.55
N THR A 380 23.28 13.67 12.34
CA THR A 380 22.36 14.06 13.43
C THR A 380 21.39 12.94 13.84
N GLY A 381 21.23 11.90 13.01
CA GLY A 381 20.20 10.87 13.22
C GLY A 381 18.76 11.39 13.06
N THR A 382 18.55 12.51 12.38
CA THR A 382 17.22 13.12 12.18
C THR A 382 16.96 13.42 10.71
N SER A 383 15.76 13.18 10.19
CA SER A 383 15.38 13.56 8.81
C SER A 383 15.15 15.08 8.63
N LYS A 384 15.77 15.93 9.45
CA LYS A 384 15.51 17.37 9.50
C LYS A 384 15.82 18.08 8.18
N TYR A 385 16.78 17.56 7.43
CA TYR A 385 17.27 18.12 6.15
C TYR A 385 16.78 17.33 4.94
N LEU A 386 15.74 16.52 5.09
CA LEU A 386 15.06 15.86 3.99
C LEU A 386 14.06 16.83 3.35
N MET A 387 14.27 17.16 2.08
CA MET A 387 13.29 17.88 1.24
C MET A 387 12.82 19.23 1.83
N ILE A 388 13.74 20.04 2.37
CA ILE A 388 13.41 21.41 2.83
C ILE A 388 13.42 22.38 1.64
N ALA A 389 12.37 23.17 1.49
CA ALA A 389 12.33 24.21 0.46
C ALA A 389 13.28 25.40 0.75
N SER A 390 13.55 25.75 2.02
CA SER A 390 14.49 26.84 2.34
C SER A 390 15.94 26.55 1.94
N LEU A 391 16.33 25.27 1.88
CA LEU A 391 17.65 24.84 1.41
C LEU A 391 17.88 25.13 -0.09
N ASN A 392 16.82 25.42 -0.85
CA ASN A 392 16.94 25.90 -2.22
C ASN A 392 17.65 27.26 -2.29
N ASN A 393 17.24 28.20 -1.43
CA ASN A 393 17.59 29.62 -1.53
C ASN A 393 18.58 30.09 -0.44
N SER A 394 18.93 29.23 0.53
CA SER A 394 19.88 29.57 1.58
C SER A 394 21.31 29.70 1.02
N ARG A 395 21.88 30.91 1.19
CA ARG A 395 23.31 31.24 1.02
C ARG A 395 24.19 30.40 1.98
N GLY A 396 24.37 29.13 1.65
CA GLY A 396 25.08 28.15 2.46
C GLY A 396 24.45 27.89 3.82
N HIS A 397 25.08 27.00 4.58
CA HIS A 397 25.05 27.11 6.03
C HIS A 397 25.84 28.36 6.41
N THR A 398 25.16 29.45 6.78
CA THR A 398 25.79 30.37 7.72
C THR A 398 25.87 29.67 9.07
N VAL A 399 27.02 29.06 9.35
CA VAL A 399 27.63 29.31 10.66
C VAL A 399 27.73 30.82 10.78
N GLU A 400 27.38 31.38 11.95
CA GLU A 400 27.34 32.82 12.18
C GLU A 400 28.61 33.51 11.65
N GLY A 401 28.45 34.47 10.73
CA GLY A 401 29.50 35.44 10.40
C GLY A 401 30.22 35.36 9.06
N VAL A 402 29.82 34.54 8.07
CA VAL A 402 30.44 34.58 6.73
C VAL A 402 29.42 34.63 5.59
N ALA A 403 29.35 35.76 4.89
CA ALA A 403 28.51 35.98 3.72
C ALA A 403 29.33 36.16 2.43
N ASN A 404 28.76 35.76 1.29
CA ASN A 404 29.10 36.20 -0.07
C ASN A 404 30.42 35.71 -0.74
N GLU A 405 30.73 34.40 -0.78
CA GLU A 405 31.87 33.89 -1.59
C GLU A 405 31.61 32.57 -2.39
N GLY A 406 30.51 32.50 -3.17
CA GLY A 406 30.19 31.36 -4.04
C GLY A 406 29.84 31.75 -5.48
N ILE A 407 30.20 30.91 -6.46
CA ILE A 407 29.76 31.06 -7.86
C ILE A 407 28.26 30.81 -7.91
N TYR A 408 27.47 31.82 -8.24
CA TYR A 408 26.02 31.68 -8.39
C TYR A 408 25.67 31.25 -9.81
N PHE A 409 25.51 29.94 -10.00
CA PHE A 409 24.59 29.47 -11.01
C PHE A 409 23.16 29.75 -10.51
N SER A 410 22.54 30.82 -11.02
CA SER A 410 21.16 31.15 -10.67
C SER A 410 20.21 30.12 -11.31
N TYR A 411 19.65 29.24 -10.49
CA TYR A 411 18.52 28.38 -10.88
C TYR A 411 17.24 29.24 -10.85
N PRO A 412 16.63 29.63 -11.99
CA PRO A 412 15.58 30.65 -11.96
C PRO A 412 14.19 30.13 -11.57
N ASP A 413 14.05 28.82 -11.27
CA ASP A 413 12.80 28.17 -10.85
C ASP A 413 12.80 27.77 -9.35
N LEU A 414 13.70 28.32 -8.51
CA LEU A 414 13.72 28.05 -7.06
C LEU A 414 12.64 28.85 -6.32
N GLY A 415 11.38 28.55 -6.64
CA GLY A 415 10.20 29.12 -5.99
C GLY A 415 10.27 28.98 -4.46
N THR A 416 9.81 30.01 -3.77
CA THR A 416 9.77 30.10 -2.31
C THR A 416 8.65 29.24 -1.73
N ALA A 417 8.67 27.94 -2.02
CA ALA A 417 7.83 26.97 -1.34
C ALA A 417 8.04 27.13 0.16
N THR A 418 6.94 27.36 0.89
CA THR A 418 6.94 27.30 2.35
C THR A 418 6.61 25.88 2.79
N ASP A 419 7.07 25.49 3.97
CA ASP A 419 6.64 24.20 4.55
C ASP A 419 5.19 24.30 5.02
N PRO A 420 4.39 23.21 4.92
CA PRO A 420 3.07 23.16 5.53
C PRO A 420 3.08 23.57 7.00
N THR A 421 2.21 24.50 7.38
CA THR A 421 2.01 24.96 8.77
C THR A 421 0.72 24.42 9.37
N LYS A 422 -0.23 23.99 8.54
CA LYS A 422 -1.51 23.39 8.97
C LYS A 422 -2.00 22.37 7.95
N VAL A 423 -2.76 21.38 8.43
CA VAL A 423 -3.67 20.58 7.61
C VAL A 423 -5.06 20.62 8.23
N LEU A 424 -6.09 20.74 7.40
CA LEU A 424 -7.50 20.79 7.77
C LEU A 424 -8.26 19.64 7.08
N LEU A 425 -9.42 19.29 7.65
CA LEU A 425 -10.40 18.41 7.01
C LEU A 425 -11.72 19.17 6.85
N ASP A 426 -12.45 18.86 5.79
CA ASP A 426 -13.80 19.37 5.54
C ASP A 426 -14.82 18.91 6.60
N LYS A 427 -14.58 17.75 7.24
CA LYS A 427 -15.46 17.12 8.24
C LYS A 427 -14.66 16.55 9.40
N SER A 428 -15.13 16.77 10.63
CA SER A 428 -14.59 16.18 11.86
C SER A 428 -15.33 14.91 12.31
N GLU A 429 -16.53 14.68 11.78
CA GLU A 429 -17.34 13.48 12.04
C GLU A 429 -18.21 13.13 10.82
N ILE A 430 -18.43 11.84 10.58
CA ILE A 430 -19.39 11.31 9.59
C ILE A 430 -20.09 10.06 10.13
N ALA A 431 -21.35 9.87 9.75
CA ALA A 431 -22.13 8.68 10.06
C ALA A 431 -22.56 7.99 8.75
N LEU A 432 -22.34 6.67 8.66
CA LEU A 432 -22.56 5.88 7.44
C LEU A 432 -23.27 4.55 7.75
N SER A 433 -23.98 4.02 6.77
CA SER A 433 -24.47 2.64 6.75
C SER A 433 -23.42 1.71 6.14
N VAL A 434 -23.41 0.44 6.53
CA VAL A 434 -22.51 -0.58 5.93
C VAL A 434 -22.63 -0.60 4.40
N GLY A 435 -21.50 -0.43 3.70
CA GLY A 435 -21.42 -0.36 2.24
C GLY A 435 -21.51 1.04 1.64
N GLU A 436 -21.85 2.08 2.42
CA GLU A 436 -21.81 3.47 1.95
C GLU A 436 -20.38 4.02 1.86
N THR A 437 -20.21 5.05 1.05
CA THR A 437 -18.92 5.73 0.80
C THR A 437 -19.08 7.24 0.91
N GLU A 438 -18.10 7.90 1.50
CA GLU A 438 -18.10 9.35 1.73
C GLU A 438 -16.73 9.93 1.41
N LYS A 439 -16.68 11.16 0.90
CA LYS A 439 -15.43 11.82 0.53
C LYS A 439 -14.99 12.76 1.64
N LEU A 440 -13.78 12.54 2.16
CA LEU A 440 -13.07 13.55 2.95
C LEU A 440 -12.13 14.34 2.04
N THR A 441 -12.03 15.63 2.29
CA THR A 441 -11.13 16.55 1.58
C THR A 441 -10.18 17.17 2.59
N ALA A 442 -8.88 17.11 2.31
CA ALA A 442 -7.86 17.74 3.13
C ALA A 442 -7.36 19.01 2.46
N GLU A 443 -7.18 20.08 3.25
CA GLU A 443 -6.59 21.34 2.82
C GLU A 443 -5.27 21.54 3.58
N VAL A 444 -4.18 21.72 2.84
CA VAL A 444 -2.84 21.97 3.39
C VAL A 444 -2.53 23.46 3.27
N LEU A 445 -2.12 24.10 4.37
CA LEU A 445 -1.88 25.54 4.42
C LEU A 445 -0.40 25.88 4.73
N PRO A 446 0.15 26.93 4.11
CA PRO A 446 -0.51 27.77 3.11
C PRO A 446 -0.66 27.04 1.74
N THR A 447 -1.58 27.49 0.89
CA THR A 447 -1.91 26.82 -0.38
C THR A 447 -0.83 26.97 -1.46
N ASP A 448 0.19 27.76 -1.21
CA ASP A 448 1.43 27.88 -1.98
C ASP A 448 2.62 27.15 -1.32
N SER A 449 2.37 26.40 -0.25
CA SER A 449 3.34 25.45 0.29
C SER A 449 3.73 24.45 -0.80
N GLY A 450 5.03 24.15 -0.92
CA GLY A 450 5.51 23.27 -1.98
C GLY A 450 4.95 21.85 -1.86
N ASN A 451 4.71 21.42 -0.61
CA ASN A 451 4.35 20.04 -0.29
C ASN A 451 2.91 19.93 0.23
N GLN A 452 1.95 19.89 -0.69
CA GLN A 452 0.54 19.62 -0.38
C GLN A 452 0.21 18.12 -0.27
N ALA A 453 1.21 17.24 -0.32
CA ALA A 453 0.99 15.80 -0.25
C ALA A 453 0.52 15.38 1.15
N VAL A 454 -0.51 14.55 1.18
CA VAL A 454 -1.08 13.99 2.40
C VAL A 454 -1.19 12.47 2.33
N THR A 455 -1.08 11.84 3.50
CA THR A 455 -1.31 10.41 3.70
C THR A 455 -2.51 10.19 4.59
N TRP A 456 -3.27 9.11 4.33
CA TRP A 456 -4.50 8.78 5.05
C TRP A 456 -4.35 7.44 5.77
N VAL A 457 -4.84 7.37 7.01
CA VAL A 457 -4.83 6.15 7.84
C VAL A 457 -6.18 5.99 8.52
N SER A 458 -6.70 4.75 8.58
CA SER A 458 -7.82 4.38 9.44
C SER A 458 -7.33 3.66 10.69
N SER A 459 -7.85 4.03 11.86
CA SER A 459 -7.59 3.33 13.11
C SER A 459 -8.20 1.92 13.16
N ASN A 460 -9.21 1.63 12.33
CA ASN A 460 -9.84 0.31 12.24
C ASN A 460 -10.41 0.05 10.83
N THR A 461 -9.60 -0.59 9.99
CA THR A 461 -9.94 -0.96 8.60
C THR A 461 -10.99 -2.07 8.48
N SER A 462 -11.41 -2.70 9.59
CA SER A 462 -12.56 -3.61 9.61
C SER A 462 -13.90 -2.88 9.76
N VAL A 463 -13.87 -1.63 10.26
CA VAL A 463 -15.05 -0.76 10.41
C VAL A 463 -15.16 0.22 9.24
N ALA A 464 -14.08 0.96 8.96
CA ALA A 464 -14.04 1.89 7.83
C ALA A 464 -12.65 1.89 7.18
N LYS A 465 -12.61 1.78 5.85
CA LYS A 465 -11.39 1.90 5.04
C LYS A 465 -11.32 3.30 4.44
N ILE A 466 -10.11 3.73 4.07
CA ILE A 466 -9.90 4.95 3.29
C ILE A 466 -8.85 4.69 2.20
N SER A 467 -9.11 5.19 0.99
CA SER A 467 -8.16 5.19 -0.12
C SER A 467 -7.26 6.43 -0.11
N SER A 468 -6.17 6.40 -0.87
CA SER A 468 -5.18 7.48 -0.96
C SER A 468 -5.75 8.82 -1.41
N ASP A 469 -6.88 8.82 -2.12
CA ASP A 469 -7.60 10.01 -2.57
C ASP A 469 -8.48 10.65 -1.49
N GLY A 470 -8.66 10.03 -0.31
CA GLY A 470 -9.54 10.52 0.76
C GLY A 470 -10.96 9.92 0.77
N THR A 471 -11.26 8.94 -0.08
CA THR A 471 -12.59 8.29 -0.09
C THR A 471 -12.72 7.23 1.01
N VAL A 472 -13.65 7.44 1.94
CA VAL A 472 -13.99 6.49 3.02
C VAL A 472 -14.99 5.45 2.50
N THR A 473 -14.87 4.21 2.95
CA THR A 473 -15.83 3.12 2.70
C THR A 473 -16.19 2.44 4.02
N ALA A 474 -17.48 2.40 4.34
CA ALA A 474 -18.01 1.71 5.51
C ALA A 474 -18.03 0.18 5.29
N VAL A 475 -17.45 -0.58 6.22
CA VAL A 475 -17.22 -2.03 6.10
C VAL A 475 -18.08 -2.84 7.07
N ASP A 476 -18.11 -2.45 8.35
CA ASP A 476 -18.88 -3.12 9.42
C ASP A 476 -19.15 -2.16 10.59
N LYS A 477 -19.98 -2.55 11.56
CA LYS A 477 -20.34 -1.72 12.71
C LYS A 477 -19.12 -1.20 13.46
N GLY A 478 -19.16 0.07 13.83
CA GLY A 478 -18.41 0.57 14.97
C GLY A 478 -17.98 2.00 14.77
N THR A 479 -16.87 2.35 15.40
CA THR A 479 -16.22 3.64 15.23
C THR A 479 -14.79 3.43 14.74
N ALA A 480 -14.41 4.19 13.72
CA ALA A 480 -13.04 4.31 13.25
C ALA A 480 -12.65 5.79 13.22
N ILE A 481 -11.39 6.09 13.51
CA ILE A 481 -10.83 7.43 13.34
C ILE A 481 -10.02 7.41 12.06
N ILE A 482 -10.37 8.29 11.14
CA ILE A 482 -9.59 8.56 9.94
C ILE A 482 -8.66 9.73 10.23
N THR A 483 -7.35 9.54 10.05
CA THR A 483 -6.35 10.59 10.23
C THR A 483 -5.71 10.91 8.89
N VAL A 484 -5.63 12.20 8.56
CA VAL A 484 -4.79 12.73 7.49
C VAL A 484 -3.48 13.26 8.08
N LYS A 485 -2.36 13.06 7.38
CA LYS A 485 -1.04 13.57 7.80
C LYS A 485 -0.25 14.18 6.64
N THR A 486 0.41 15.30 6.90
CA THR A 486 1.45 15.86 6.00
C THR A 486 2.79 15.15 6.22
N SER A 487 3.72 15.33 5.28
CA SER A 487 5.09 14.82 5.35
C SER A 487 5.87 15.30 6.59
N ASN A 488 5.67 16.55 7.02
CA ASN A 488 6.27 17.13 8.21
C ASN A 488 5.53 16.81 9.53
N GLY A 489 4.55 15.89 9.51
CA GLY A 489 3.94 15.32 10.71
C GLY A 489 2.73 16.07 11.28
N LEU A 490 2.26 17.14 10.63
CA LEU A 490 0.98 17.75 10.98
C LEU A 490 -0.16 16.78 10.69
N SER A 491 -1.26 16.87 11.45
CA SER A 491 -2.39 15.95 11.27
C SER A 491 -3.74 16.58 11.62
N ALA A 492 -4.78 16.06 10.98
CA ALA A 492 -6.19 16.29 11.31
C ALA A 492 -6.94 14.96 11.28
N ALA A 493 -8.09 14.88 11.96
CA ALA A 493 -8.83 13.62 12.10
C ALA A 493 -10.35 13.79 11.99
N CYS A 494 -11.00 12.74 11.47
CA CYS A 494 -12.45 12.62 11.35
C CYS A 494 -12.93 11.32 12.00
N THR A 495 -13.99 11.40 12.81
CA THR A 495 -14.61 10.24 13.47
C THR A 495 -15.69 9.65 12.58
N VAL A 496 -15.52 8.40 12.15
CA VAL A 496 -16.47 7.65 11.32
C VAL A 496 -17.25 6.70 12.21
N THR A 497 -18.57 6.86 12.27
CA THR A 497 -19.48 5.91 12.91
C THR A 497 -20.24 5.12 11.84
N VAL A 498 -20.21 3.79 11.94
CA VAL A 498 -20.89 2.91 10.99
C VAL A 498 -22.00 2.14 11.69
N ASP A 499 -23.23 2.28 11.19
CA ASP A 499 -24.43 1.60 11.68
C ASP A 499 -24.96 0.54 10.71
N GLY A 500 -25.77 -0.38 11.26
CA GLY A 500 -26.36 -1.49 10.53
C GLY A 500 -27.74 -1.14 10.00
N ASP A 501 -27.97 -1.36 8.71
CA ASP A 501 -29.25 -1.03 8.08
C ASP A 501 -30.34 -2.09 8.34
N VAL A 502 -30.91 -2.01 9.54
CA VAL A 502 -32.09 -2.81 9.96
C VAL A 502 -33.28 -2.59 9.01
N GLU A 503 -33.37 -1.43 8.34
CA GLU A 503 -34.46 -1.15 7.41
C GLU A 503 -34.30 -1.89 6.08
N ALA A 504 -33.09 -1.97 5.54
CA ALA A 504 -32.79 -2.80 4.36
C ALA A 504 -32.98 -4.29 4.64
N PHE A 505 -32.66 -4.79 5.85
CA PHE A 505 -32.99 -6.17 6.21
C PHE A 505 -34.48 -6.47 6.04
N VAL A 506 -35.35 -5.61 6.60
CA VAL A 506 -36.79 -5.79 6.53
C VAL A 506 -37.29 -5.63 5.09
N GLU A 507 -36.87 -4.59 4.37
CA GLU A 507 -37.28 -4.35 2.98
C GLU A 507 -36.89 -5.51 2.04
N ARG A 508 -35.68 -6.05 2.24
CA ARG A 508 -35.18 -7.25 1.55
C ARG A 508 -36.07 -8.47 1.84
N LEU A 509 -36.52 -8.68 3.07
CA LEU A 509 -37.42 -9.80 3.39
C LEU A 509 -38.79 -9.67 2.69
N TYR A 510 -39.41 -8.47 2.66
CA TYR A 510 -40.64 -8.26 1.88
C TYR A 510 -40.40 -8.53 0.39
N THR A 511 -39.33 -7.97 -0.18
CA THR A 511 -39.03 -8.10 -1.61
C THR A 511 -38.73 -9.54 -2.01
N VAL A 512 -37.91 -10.26 -1.24
CA VAL A 512 -37.44 -11.61 -1.56
C VAL A 512 -38.48 -12.68 -1.20
N ALA A 513 -39.11 -12.60 -0.02
CA ALA A 513 -40.09 -13.60 0.41
C ALA A 513 -41.45 -13.38 -0.26
N LEU A 514 -41.98 -12.16 -0.21
CA LEU A 514 -43.35 -11.84 -0.65
C LEU A 514 -43.43 -11.34 -2.09
N GLY A 515 -42.32 -10.91 -2.69
CA GLY A 515 -42.27 -10.44 -4.08
C GLY A 515 -42.81 -9.02 -4.27
N ARG A 516 -42.89 -8.22 -3.20
CA ARG A 516 -43.43 -6.86 -3.21
C ARG A 516 -42.64 -5.93 -2.27
N LYS A 517 -42.80 -4.62 -2.48
CA LYS A 517 -42.33 -3.60 -1.53
C LYS A 517 -43.05 -3.76 -0.18
N SER A 518 -42.36 -3.40 0.90
CA SER A 518 -42.97 -3.30 2.23
C SER A 518 -44.04 -2.21 2.30
N ASP A 519 -45.04 -2.42 3.16
CA ASP A 519 -45.96 -1.37 3.59
C ASP A 519 -45.38 -0.63 4.82
N ALA A 520 -45.70 0.65 4.96
CA ALA A 520 -45.04 1.52 5.94
C ALA A 520 -45.26 1.09 7.40
N LEU A 521 -46.46 0.60 7.74
CA LEU A 521 -46.81 0.17 9.10
C LEU A 521 -46.14 -1.16 9.45
N GLY A 522 -46.23 -2.15 8.55
CA GLY A 522 -45.56 -3.44 8.70
C GLY A 522 -44.04 -3.28 8.80
N LYS A 523 -43.42 -2.49 7.91
CA LYS A 523 -41.98 -2.18 7.98
C LYS A 523 -41.61 -1.57 9.33
N ALA A 524 -42.30 -0.50 9.75
CA ALA A 524 -42.01 0.19 11.00
C ALA A 524 -42.15 -0.75 12.23
N SER A 525 -43.15 -1.63 12.24
CA SER A 525 -43.32 -2.62 13.31
C SER A 525 -42.13 -3.57 13.42
N TRP A 526 -41.68 -4.15 12.30
CA TRP A 526 -40.52 -5.06 12.30
C TRP A 526 -39.22 -4.34 12.65
N VAL A 527 -38.98 -3.16 12.06
CA VAL A 527 -37.76 -2.36 12.31
C VAL A 527 -37.66 -1.96 13.78
N ASN A 528 -38.75 -1.51 14.39
CA ASN A 528 -38.76 -1.14 15.81
C ASN A 528 -38.56 -2.37 16.71
N GLY A 529 -39.21 -3.50 16.39
CA GLY A 529 -39.04 -4.75 17.13
C GLY A 529 -37.61 -5.31 17.07
N LEU A 530 -36.93 -5.16 15.94
CA LEU A 530 -35.52 -5.52 15.78
C LEU A 530 -34.59 -4.55 16.53
N LYS A 531 -34.82 -3.23 16.40
CA LYS A 531 -34.01 -2.18 17.07
C LYS A 531 -34.12 -2.23 18.60
N ASN A 532 -35.28 -2.62 19.15
CA ASN A 532 -35.49 -2.72 20.60
C ASN A 532 -35.31 -4.13 21.19
N GLY A 533 -34.94 -5.13 20.37
CA GLY A 533 -34.69 -6.51 20.80
C GLY A 533 -35.93 -7.34 21.17
N THR A 534 -37.15 -6.83 20.95
CA THR A 534 -38.39 -7.63 21.15
C THR A 534 -38.65 -8.62 20.02
N MET A 535 -37.96 -8.47 18.89
CA MET A 535 -37.99 -9.38 17.74
C MET A 535 -36.56 -9.71 17.29
N THR A 536 -36.44 -10.80 16.53
CA THR A 536 -35.17 -11.29 15.98
C THR A 536 -35.29 -11.50 14.48
N GLY A 537 -34.17 -11.65 13.77
CA GLY A 537 -34.18 -11.96 12.33
C GLY A 537 -35.03 -13.18 12.00
N ALA A 538 -34.97 -14.23 12.84
CA ALA A 538 -35.79 -15.42 12.74
C ALA A 538 -37.29 -15.13 12.87
N HIS A 539 -37.71 -14.25 13.78
CA HIS A 539 -39.12 -13.85 13.91
C HIS A 539 -39.64 -13.20 12.63
N VAL A 540 -38.88 -12.26 12.04
CA VAL A 540 -39.30 -11.55 10.81
C VAL A 540 -39.30 -12.49 9.61
N ALA A 541 -38.24 -13.28 9.42
CA ALA A 541 -38.14 -14.23 8.32
C ALA A 541 -39.23 -15.31 8.38
N ARG A 542 -39.53 -15.86 9.57
CA ARG A 542 -40.67 -16.76 9.81
C ARG A 542 -41.99 -16.06 9.51
N GLY A 543 -42.16 -14.83 9.98
CA GLY A 543 -43.34 -13.99 9.75
C GLY A 543 -43.64 -13.82 8.26
N CYS A 544 -42.63 -13.55 7.43
CA CYS A 544 -42.80 -13.48 5.98
C CYS A 544 -43.08 -14.86 5.35
N LEU A 545 -42.22 -15.85 5.59
CA LEU A 545 -42.25 -17.15 4.89
C LEU A 545 -43.43 -18.06 5.26
N LEU A 546 -43.98 -17.92 6.46
CA LEU A 546 -45.14 -18.69 6.95
C LEU A 546 -46.41 -17.82 7.10
N SER A 547 -46.41 -16.62 6.54
CA SER A 547 -47.60 -15.75 6.46
C SER A 547 -48.73 -16.39 5.66
N ASP A 548 -49.97 -15.96 5.93
CA ASP A 548 -51.13 -16.36 5.12
C ASP A 548 -51.05 -15.80 3.69
N GLU A 549 -50.39 -14.65 3.50
CA GLU A 549 -50.03 -14.12 2.18
C GLU A 549 -49.15 -15.13 1.42
N MET A 550 -48.08 -15.64 2.04
CA MET A 550 -47.19 -16.62 1.42
C MET A 550 -47.88 -17.97 1.17
N LYS A 551 -48.77 -18.42 2.06
CA LYS A 551 -49.62 -19.62 1.85
C LYS A 551 -50.56 -19.44 0.65
N SER A 552 -51.19 -18.26 0.53
CA SER A 552 -52.16 -17.98 -0.54
C SER A 552 -51.58 -18.07 -1.96
N ARG A 553 -50.24 -17.93 -2.10
CA ARG A 553 -49.53 -18.06 -3.37
C ARG A 553 -49.41 -19.51 -3.88
N ASN A 554 -49.75 -20.51 -3.06
CA ASN A 554 -49.75 -21.93 -3.43
C ASN A 554 -48.48 -22.41 -4.18
N LEU A 555 -47.31 -21.95 -3.71
CA LEU A 555 -46.03 -22.21 -4.36
C LEU A 555 -45.69 -23.70 -4.35
N SER A 556 -44.99 -24.18 -5.39
CA SER A 556 -44.34 -25.49 -5.35
C SER A 556 -43.24 -25.53 -4.27
N ASP A 557 -42.88 -26.73 -3.81
CA ASP A 557 -41.77 -26.89 -2.86
C ASP A 557 -40.42 -26.47 -3.47
N THR A 558 -40.24 -26.68 -4.77
CA THR A 558 -39.12 -26.16 -5.56
C THR A 558 -39.01 -24.64 -5.45
N ASP A 559 -40.11 -23.91 -5.66
CA ASP A 559 -40.11 -22.44 -5.58
C ASP A 559 -39.91 -21.97 -4.13
N PHE A 560 -40.52 -22.68 -3.17
CA PHE A 560 -40.39 -22.37 -1.76
C PHE A 560 -38.94 -22.50 -1.25
N VAL A 561 -38.24 -23.58 -1.58
CA VAL A 561 -36.83 -23.77 -1.19
C VAL A 561 -35.91 -22.75 -1.90
N ASN A 562 -36.21 -22.36 -3.14
CA ASN A 562 -35.47 -21.30 -3.82
C ASN A 562 -35.65 -19.92 -3.14
N ILE A 563 -36.86 -19.59 -2.67
CA ILE A 563 -37.11 -18.36 -1.92
C ILE A 563 -36.48 -18.43 -0.53
N LEU A 564 -36.54 -19.58 0.14
CA LEU A 564 -35.94 -19.83 1.46
C LEU A 564 -34.44 -19.49 1.48
N TYR A 565 -33.67 -20.00 0.51
CA TYR A 565 -32.23 -19.71 0.41
C TYR A 565 -31.95 -18.24 0.18
N LYS A 566 -32.71 -17.58 -0.70
CA LYS A 566 -32.58 -16.14 -0.89
C LYS A 566 -32.91 -15.39 0.40
N VAL A 567 -33.94 -15.79 1.16
CA VAL A 567 -34.30 -15.15 2.43
C VAL A 567 -33.18 -15.27 3.47
N PHE A 568 -32.75 -16.49 3.79
CA PHE A 568 -31.86 -16.75 4.93
C PHE A 568 -30.36 -16.72 4.61
N LEU A 569 -29.96 -17.00 3.36
CA LEU A 569 -28.55 -17.19 2.96
C LEU A 569 -28.09 -16.19 1.89
N ASP A 570 -28.99 -15.34 1.36
CA ASP A 570 -28.69 -14.30 0.35
C ASP A 570 -28.12 -14.82 -0.99
N ARG A 571 -28.35 -16.10 -1.28
CA ARG A 571 -27.80 -16.82 -2.45
C ARG A 571 -28.80 -17.78 -3.06
N ALA A 572 -28.45 -18.32 -4.24
CA ALA A 572 -29.12 -19.51 -4.77
C ALA A 572 -28.70 -20.77 -3.96
N PRO A 573 -29.56 -21.79 -3.89
CA PRO A 573 -29.21 -23.05 -3.26
C PRO A 573 -28.15 -23.81 -4.06
N ASP A 574 -27.22 -24.44 -3.36
CA ASP A 574 -26.36 -25.48 -3.90
C ASP A 574 -27.17 -26.78 -4.09
N ALA A 575 -26.73 -27.64 -5.01
CA ALA A 575 -27.50 -28.82 -5.41
C ALA A 575 -27.74 -29.82 -4.26
N GLN A 576 -26.80 -29.95 -3.31
CA GLN A 576 -26.94 -30.87 -2.19
C GLN A 576 -27.94 -30.34 -1.16
N GLY A 577 -27.78 -29.08 -0.74
CA GLY A 577 -28.72 -28.41 0.14
C GLY A 577 -30.13 -28.36 -0.43
N PHE A 578 -30.27 -27.99 -1.71
CA PHE A 578 -31.56 -27.99 -2.41
C PHE A 578 -32.28 -29.34 -2.31
N ASN A 579 -31.59 -30.42 -2.70
CA ASN A 579 -32.15 -31.77 -2.71
C ASN A 579 -32.47 -32.26 -1.28
N ASN A 580 -31.64 -31.94 -0.29
CA ASN A 580 -31.89 -32.31 1.11
C ASN A 580 -33.19 -31.69 1.65
N TRP A 581 -33.46 -30.42 1.36
CA TRP A 581 -34.68 -29.76 1.82
C TRP A 581 -35.91 -30.17 1.02
N LEU A 582 -35.77 -30.37 -0.28
CA LEU A 582 -36.85 -30.90 -1.12
C LEU A 582 -37.24 -32.33 -0.68
N ASP A 583 -36.27 -33.18 -0.34
CA ASP A 583 -36.51 -34.51 0.23
C ASP A 583 -37.25 -34.44 1.57
N CYS A 584 -36.93 -33.48 2.45
CA CYS A 584 -37.69 -33.28 3.70
C CYS A 584 -39.17 -33.00 3.43
N LEU A 585 -39.48 -32.06 2.53
CA LEU A 585 -40.85 -31.69 2.17
C LEU A 585 -41.59 -32.87 1.50
N GLN A 586 -40.93 -33.53 0.54
CA GLN A 586 -41.47 -34.71 -0.13
C GLN A 586 -41.69 -35.89 0.82
N ASN A 587 -40.94 -36.00 1.91
CA ASN A 587 -41.16 -37.02 2.95
C ASN A 587 -42.12 -36.60 4.06
N GLY A 588 -42.81 -35.47 3.92
CA GLY A 588 -43.95 -35.07 4.75
C GLY A 588 -43.63 -34.11 5.89
N LEU A 589 -42.37 -33.70 6.06
CA LEU A 589 -42.00 -32.67 7.02
C LEU A 589 -42.56 -31.32 6.60
N SER A 590 -42.83 -30.44 7.57
CA SER A 590 -43.47 -29.16 7.30
C SER A 590 -42.51 -28.13 6.67
N ARG A 591 -43.10 -27.10 6.06
CA ARG A 591 -42.34 -25.90 5.67
C ARG A 591 -41.75 -25.15 6.88
N GLU A 592 -42.31 -25.30 8.07
CA GLU A 592 -41.74 -24.75 9.30
C GLU A 592 -40.45 -25.47 9.72
N TYR A 593 -40.36 -26.79 9.54
CA TYR A 593 -39.11 -27.55 9.76
C TYR A 593 -37.97 -27.03 8.87
N VAL A 594 -38.23 -26.88 7.57
CA VAL A 594 -37.22 -26.41 6.61
C VAL A 594 -36.84 -24.94 6.88
N VAL A 595 -37.82 -24.10 7.23
CA VAL A 595 -37.60 -22.72 7.68
C VAL A 595 -36.74 -22.67 8.94
N ALA A 596 -36.97 -23.55 9.92
CA ALA A 596 -36.16 -23.63 11.13
C ALA A 596 -34.72 -24.08 10.86
N GLY A 597 -34.53 -25.05 9.94
CA GLY A 597 -33.21 -25.50 9.51
C GLY A 597 -32.34 -24.36 8.98
N CYS A 598 -32.89 -23.49 8.11
CA CYS A 598 -32.18 -22.31 7.64
C CYS A 598 -32.06 -21.21 8.71
N ALA A 599 -33.10 -20.94 9.49
CA ALA A 599 -33.09 -19.91 10.54
C ALA A 599 -32.09 -20.21 11.67
N ASN A 600 -31.80 -21.48 11.96
CA ASN A 600 -30.87 -21.87 13.01
C ASN A 600 -29.42 -22.06 12.49
N SER A 601 -29.17 -21.79 11.20
CA SER A 601 -27.85 -21.97 10.58
C SER A 601 -26.85 -20.86 10.91
N ASP A 602 -25.55 -21.19 10.90
CA ASP A 602 -24.49 -20.18 11.01
C ASP A 602 -24.44 -19.22 9.82
N GLU A 603 -24.90 -19.63 8.62
CA GLU A 603 -25.06 -18.70 7.49
C GLU A 603 -26.09 -17.61 7.80
N PHE A 604 -27.24 -17.95 8.39
CA PHE A 604 -28.22 -16.93 8.78
C PHE A 604 -27.74 -16.09 9.98
N LYS A 605 -26.96 -16.67 10.89
CA LYS A 605 -26.28 -15.93 11.96
C LYS A 605 -25.36 -14.85 11.40
N MET A 606 -24.54 -15.18 10.39
CA MET A 606 -23.70 -14.23 9.68
C MET A 606 -24.54 -13.18 8.94
N LEU A 607 -25.63 -13.58 8.27
CA LEU A 607 -26.55 -12.64 7.61
C LEU A 607 -27.14 -11.63 8.60
N CYS A 608 -27.63 -12.09 9.75
CA CYS A 608 -28.16 -11.24 10.82
C CYS A 608 -27.07 -10.31 11.40
N GLY A 609 -25.83 -10.81 11.51
CA GLY A 609 -24.67 -10.03 11.92
C GLY A 609 -24.43 -8.81 11.04
N ARG A 610 -24.50 -8.94 9.70
CA ARG A 610 -24.35 -7.82 8.75
C ARG A 610 -25.36 -6.68 8.99
N TYR A 611 -26.55 -7.02 9.48
CA TYR A 611 -27.61 -6.07 9.82
C TYR A 611 -27.69 -5.75 11.32
N GLN A 612 -26.77 -6.29 12.13
CA GLN A 612 -26.64 -6.11 13.58
C GLN A 612 -27.91 -6.44 14.37
N ILE A 613 -28.70 -7.38 13.86
CA ILE A 613 -29.90 -7.89 14.53
C ILE A 613 -29.58 -9.22 15.21
N THR A 614 -30.23 -9.48 16.34
CA THR A 614 -30.18 -10.82 16.94
C THR A 614 -30.80 -11.83 15.98
N GLN A 615 -30.10 -12.92 15.68
CA GLN A 615 -30.59 -14.02 14.85
C GLN A 615 -31.89 -14.61 15.44
N GLY A 616 -31.85 -14.98 16.71
CA GLY A 616 -32.87 -15.82 17.35
C GLY A 616 -32.85 -17.23 16.79
N SER A 617 -33.92 -17.99 17.05
CA SER A 617 -34.09 -19.35 16.57
C SER A 617 -35.55 -19.65 16.28
N ILE A 618 -35.80 -20.73 15.55
CA ILE A 618 -37.13 -21.31 15.34
C ILE A 618 -37.07 -22.75 15.82
N SER A 619 -38.05 -23.15 16.63
CA SER A 619 -38.25 -24.53 17.05
C SER A 619 -39.58 -25.00 16.46
N PRO A 620 -39.58 -25.95 15.50
CA PRO A 620 -40.80 -26.59 15.04
C PRO A 620 -41.54 -27.24 16.22
N THR A 621 -42.87 -27.28 16.15
CA THR A 621 -43.73 -27.79 17.25
C THR A 621 -44.62 -28.97 16.83
N GLN A 622 -44.71 -29.27 15.54
CA GLN A 622 -45.53 -30.37 15.05
C GLN A 622 -44.83 -31.71 15.29
N PRO A 623 -45.54 -32.78 15.71
CA PRO A 623 -44.96 -34.11 15.89
C PRO A 623 -44.16 -34.64 14.69
N ARG A 624 -44.63 -34.37 13.46
CA ARG A 624 -43.91 -34.76 12.23
C ARG A 624 -42.59 -34.03 11.97
N ASP A 625 -42.33 -32.94 12.70
CA ASP A 625 -41.11 -32.13 12.56
C ASP A 625 -40.06 -32.43 13.66
N MET A 626 -40.37 -33.34 14.59
CA MET A 626 -39.48 -33.70 15.71
C MET A 626 -38.36 -34.66 15.29
N ASP A 627 -38.63 -35.51 14.30
CA ASP A 627 -37.74 -36.56 13.81
C ASP A 627 -38.02 -36.79 12.31
N ARG A 628 -37.03 -36.50 11.46
CA ARG A 628 -37.16 -36.56 10.00
C ARG A 628 -37.29 -37.99 9.52
N GLU A 629 -36.47 -38.87 10.08
CA GLU A 629 -36.34 -40.27 9.74
C GLU A 629 -37.65 -41.02 10.06
N LEU A 630 -38.22 -40.77 11.24
CA LEU A 630 -39.51 -41.28 11.68
C LEU A 630 -40.64 -40.82 10.74
N THR A 631 -40.72 -39.52 10.44
CA THR A 631 -41.72 -38.98 9.49
C THR A 631 -41.55 -39.56 8.09
N THR A 632 -40.31 -39.79 7.65
CA THR A 632 -39.99 -40.45 6.38
C THR A 632 -40.50 -41.89 6.33
N VAL A 633 -40.38 -42.64 7.44
CA VAL A 633 -40.96 -43.99 7.56
C VAL A 633 -42.49 -43.94 7.51
N VAL A 634 -43.13 -43.02 8.25
CA VAL A 634 -44.60 -42.87 8.23
C VAL A 634 -45.10 -42.48 6.84
N ASN A 635 -44.49 -41.50 6.16
CA ASN A 635 -44.91 -41.10 4.82
C ASN A 635 -44.60 -42.17 3.76
N ARG A 636 -43.56 -43.01 3.96
CA ARG A 636 -43.35 -44.21 3.14
C ARG A 636 -44.55 -45.16 3.24
N LEU A 637 -45.13 -45.36 4.42
CA LEU A 637 -46.32 -46.22 4.56
C LEU A 637 -47.53 -45.63 3.80
N TYR A 638 -47.78 -44.33 3.89
CA TYR A 638 -48.80 -43.65 3.06
C TYR A 638 -48.56 -43.88 1.56
N LYS A 639 -47.34 -43.60 1.07
CA LYS A 639 -46.99 -43.73 -0.36
C LYS A 639 -47.06 -45.16 -0.87
N THR A 640 -46.45 -46.09 -0.15
CA THR A 640 -46.30 -47.49 -0.60
C THR A 640 -47.54 -48.32 -0.42
N LEU A 641 -48.37 -48.05 0.60
CA LEU A 641 -49.57 -48.84 0.90
C LEU A 641 -50.84 -48.17 0.36
N LEU A 642 -50.99 -46.86 0.54
CA LEU A 642 -52.24 -46.15 0.20
C LEU A 642 -52.19 -45.45 -1.17
N GLY A 643 -51.00 -45.20 -1.69
CA GLY A 643 -50.76 -44.62 -3.02
C GLY A 643 -50.86 -43.09 -3.05
N ARG A 644 -50.61 -42.43 -1.91
CA ARG A 644 -50.74 -40.98 -1.72
C ARG A 644 -49.76 -40.49 -0.64
N ASP A 645 -49.51 -39.19 -0.57
CA ASP A 645 -48.84 -38.59 0.58
C ASP A 645 -49.74 -38.60 1.82
N GLY A 646 -49.12 -38.59 3.00
CA GLY A 646 -49.80 -38.42 4.28
C GLY A 646 -50.23 -36.98 4.51
N GLU A 647 -51.49 -36.80 4.90
CA GLU A 647 -52.04 -35.53 5.36
C GLU A 647 -51.44 -35.10 6.70
N GLU A 648 -51.37 -33.79 6.97
CA GLU A 648 -50.76 -33.25 8.19
C GLU A 648 -51.31 -33.84 9.50
N PRO A 649 -52.64 -34.00 9.71
CA PRO A 649 -53.16 -34.65 10.91
C PRO A 649 -52.70 -36.11 11.02
N GLY A 650 -52.82 -36.88 9.93
CA GLY A 650 -52.45 -38.29 9.91
C GLY A 650 -50.95 -38.53 10.09
N LEU A 651 -50.09 -37.68 9.54
CA LEU A 651 -48.65 -37.71 9.82
C LEU A 651 -48.38 -37.39 11.30
N ASN A 652 -48.98 -36.32 11.84
CA ASN A 652 -48.79 -35.92 13.23
C ASN A 652 -49.27 -36.97 14.24
N ASP A 653 -50.41 -37.63 13.99
CA ASP A 653 -50.96 -38.68 14.85
C ASP A 653 -50.04 -39.91 14.90
N TRP A 654 -49.58 -40.41 13.75
CA TRP A 654 -48.64 -41.55 13.72
C TRP A 654 -47.26 -41.19 14.26
N CYS A 655 -46.77 -39.97 13.99
CA CYS A 655 -45.50 -39.52 14.55
C CYS A 655 -45.58 -39.37 16.07
N THR A 656 -46.66 -38.80 16.61
CA THR A 656 -46.95 -38.78 18.06
C THR A 656 -46.97 -40.19 18.63
N ALA A 657 -47.61 -41.15 17.96
CA ALA A 657 -47.72 -42.52 18.45
C ALA A 657 -46.35 -43.22 18.60
N LEU A 658 -45.41 -42.95 17.69
CA LEU A 658 -44.04 -43.47 17.73
C LEU A 658 -43.17 -42.70 18.73
N LEU A 659 -43.16 -41.36 18.70
CA LEU A 659 -42.38 -40.51 19.62
C LEU A 659 -42.74 -40.76 21.09
N THR A 660 -44.00 -41.07 21.38
CA THR A 660 -44.48 -41.40 22.73
C THR A 660 -44.34 -42.88 23.11
N ASN A 661 -43.82 -43.72 22.20
CA ASN A 661 -43.80 -45.18 22.33
C ASN A 661 -45.18 -45.82 22.62
N SER A 662 -46.28 -45.13 22.31
CA SER A 662 -47.65 -45.65 22.51
C SER A 662 -48.07 -46.65 21.42
N LYS A 663 -47.34 -46.70 20.29
CA LYS A 663 -47.39 -47.79 19.30
C LYS A 663 -45.97 -48.14 18.86
N THR A 664 -45.70 -49.42 18.66
CA THR A 664 -44.48 -49.89 17.99
C THR A 664 -44.56 -49.67 16.48
N PRO A 665 -43.43 -49.64 15.73
CA PRO A 665 -43.44 -49.57 14.26
C PRO A 665 -44.31 -50.64 13.62
N LYS A 666 -44.27 -51.88 14.13
CA LYS A 666 -45.17 -52.97 13.73
C LYS A 666 -46.65 -52.62 13.92
N ARG A 667 -47.03 -51.92 14.99
CA ARG A 667 -48.43 -51.51 15.22
C ARG A 667 -48.86 -50.29 14.41
N VAL A 668 -47.94 -49.40 14.05
CA VAL A 668 -48.20 -48.37 13.04
C VAL A 668 -48.43 -49.02 11.67
N ALA A 669 -47.48 -49.84 11.19
CA ALA A 669 -47.61 -50.53 9.90
C ALA A 669 -48.87 -51.43 9.82
N TYR A 670 -49.25 -52.10 10.91
CA TYR A 670 -50.51 -52.85 11.00
C TYR A 670 -51.74 -51.96 10.73
N GLY A 671 -51.73 -50.73 11.27
CA GLY A 671 -52.79 -49.73 11.05
C GLY A 671 -52.96 -49.31 9.60
N PHE A 672 -51.89 -49.34 8.79
CA PHE A 672 -51.98 -49.12 7.34
C PHE A 672 -52.42 -50.39 6.59
N VAL A 673 -51.72 -51.51 6.78
CA VAL A 673 -51.92 -52.75 6.00
C VAL A 673 -53.29 -53.39 6.23
N PHE A 674 -53.90 -53.20 7.40
CA PHE A 674 -55.24 -53.70 7.72
C PHE A 674 -56.27 -52.58 7.87
N SER A 675 -56.01 -51.39 7.29
CA SER A 675 -57.02 -50.34 7.12
C SER A 675 -58.08 -50.73 6.10
N ASP A 676 -59.27 -50.14 6.23
CA ASP A 676 -60.32 -50.21 5.20
C ASP A 676 -59.82 -49.65 3.85
N GLU A 677 -58.96 -48.61 3.88
CA GLU A 677 -58.38 -47.99 2.68
C GLU A 677 -57.46 -48.96 1.91
N PHE A 678 -56.58 -49.69 2.61
CA PHE A 678 -55.69 -50.67 1.98
C PHE A 678 -56.43 -51.95 1.56
N THR A 679 -57.26 -52.50 2.45
CA THR A 679 -58.00 -53.74 2.17
C THR A 679 -59.00 -53.55 1.03
N GLY A 680 -59.64 -52.37 0.93
CA GLY A 680 -60.52 -51.99 -0.17
C GLY A 680 -59.85 -51.93 -1.56
N LYS A 681 -58.51 -51.85 -1.64
CA LYS A 681 -57.78 -51.93 -2.94
C LYS A 681 -57.85 -53.32 -3.58
N ASN A 682 -58.17 -54.37 -2.82
CA ASN A 682 -58.30 -55.75 -3.30
C ASN A 682 -57.06 -56.28 -4.07
N TYR A 683 -55.85 -55.86 -3.68
CA TYR A 683 -54.59 -56.28 -4.29
C TYR A 683 -54.48 -57.80 -4.46
N SER A 684 -53.85 -58.27 -5.55
CA SER A 684 -53.52 -59.69 -5.71
C SER A 684 -52.51 -60.14 -4.64
N ASN A 685 -52.29 -61.45 -4.48
CA ASN A 685 -51.26 -61.95 -3.57
C ASN A 685 -49.86 -61.51 -4.02
N ALA A 686 -49.60 -61.41 -5.33
CA ALA A 686 -48.32 -60.97 -5.86
C ALA A 686 -48.07 -59.49 -5.58
N ASP A 687 -49.09 -58.65 -5.73
CA ASP A 687 -49.00 -57.21 -5.43
C ASP A 687 -48.87 -56.99 -3.92
N PHE A 688 -49.63 -57.72 -3.10
CA PHE A 688 -49.55 -57.63 -1.64
C PHE A 688 -48.13 -57.88 -1.13
N VAL A 689 -47.43 -58.90 -1.66
CA VAL A 689 -46.04 -59.18 -1.30
C VAL A 689 -45.10 -58.02 -1.69
N GLU A 690 -45.24 -57.44 -2.88
CA GLU A 690 -44.45 -56.25 -3.29
C GLU A 690 -44.69 -55.06 -2.36
N HIS A 691 -45.94 -54.82 -1.95
CA HIS A 691 -46.28 -53.75 -1.01
C HIS A 691 -45.66 -53.99 0.37
N MET A 692 -45.51 -55.25 0.82
CA MET A 692 -44.78 -55.55 2.06
C MET A 692 -43.28 -55.28 1.93
N TYR A 693 -42.64 -55.71 0.84
CA TYR A 693 -41.22 -55.39 0.57
C TYR A 693 -40.96 -53.87 0.52
N ALA A 694 -41.83 -53.12 -0.18
CA ALA A 694 -41.70 -51.67 -0.30
C ALA A 694 -41.91 -50.95 1.05
N ALA A 695 -42.95 -51.34 1.81
CA ALA A 695 -43.31 -50.69 3.07
C ALA A 695 -42.30 -50.99 4.19
N PHE A 696 -41.96 -52.26 4.41
CA PHE A 696 -41.08 -52.69 5.50
C PHE A 696 -39.59 -52.53 5.17
N LEU A 697 -39.19 -52.95 3.97
CA LEU A 697 -37.77 -53.10 3.62
C LEU A 697 -37.25 -51.97 2.71
N GLY A 698 -38.14 -51.11 2.21
CA GLY A 698 -37.76 -49.95 1.38
C GLY A 698 -37.19 -50.32 0.01
N ARG A 699 -37.43 -51.55 -0.46
CA ARG A 699 -36.88 -52.10 -1.71
C ARG A 699 -37.94 -52.91 -2.46
N ALA A 700 -37.72 -53.17 -3.74
CA ALA A 700 -38.48 -54.17 -4.49
C ALA A 700 -38.18 -55.59 -3.96
N SER A 701 -39.11 -56.52 -4.18
CA SER A 701 -38.85 -57.93 -3.88
C SER A 701 -37.77 -58.52 -4.80
N ASP A 702 -36.97 -59.43 -4.25
CA ASP A 702 -36.14 -60.33 -5.06
C ASP A 702 -36.97 -61.55 -5.52
N ALA A 703 -36.61 -62.13 -6.66
CA ALA A 703 -37.41 -63.18 -7.30
C ALA A 703 -37.67 -64.40 -6.39
N GLN A 704 -36.65 -64.83 -5.63
CA GLN A 704 -36.76 -65.99 -4.75
C GLN A 704 -37.60 -65.70 -3.51
N GLY A 705 -37.38 -64.54 -2.87
CA GLY A 705 -38.16 -64.09 -1.73
C GLY A 705 -39.63 -63.89 -2.08
N LYS A 706 -39.92 -63.30 -3.24
CA LYS A 706 -41.29 -63.18 -3.76
C LYS A 706 -41.94 -64.54 -3.97
N GLU A 707 -41.25 -65.47 -4.63
CA GLU A 707 -41.75 -66.83 -4.85
C GLU A 707 -42.04 -67.55 -3.53
N ASN A 708 -41.15 -67.45 -2.54
CA ASN A 708 -41.34 -68.06 -1.22
C ASN A 708 -42.61 -67.53 -0.52
N TRP A 709 -42.82 -66.21 -0.47
CA TRP A 709 -44.02 -65.63 0.14
C TRP A 709 -45.30 -65.95 -0.65
N MET A 710 -45.21 -66.02 -1.99
CA MET A 710 -46.32 -66.47 -2.83
C MET A 710 -46.69 -67.93 -2.56
N ASN A 711 -45.71 -68.80 -2.35
CA ASN A 711 -45.94 -70.20 -2.00
C ASN A 711 -46.63 -70.35 -0.64
N HIS A 712 -46.28 -69.53 0.37
CA HIS A 712 -47.02 -69.48 1.64
C HIS A 712 -48.49 -69.06 1.44
N LEU A 713 -48.76 -67.99 0.68
CA LEU A 713 -50.14 -67.55 0.42
C LEU A 713 -50.94 -68.59 -0.38
N ASN A 714 -50.31 -69.26 -1.35
CA ASN A 714 -50.93 -70.33 -2.14
C ASN A 714 -51.19 -71.61 -1.32
N ALA A 715 -50.38 -71.86 -0.28
CA ALA A 715 -50.60 -72.95 0.69
C ALA A 715 -51.68 -72.64 1.74
N GLY A 716 -52.31 -71.46 1.68
CA GLY A 716 -53.42 -71.07 2.56
C GLY A 716 -53.04 -70.25 3.79
N HIS A 717 -51.79 -69.82 3.93
CA HIS A 717 -51.42 -68.86 4.97
C HIS A 717 -52.11 -67.51 4.75
N THR A 718 -52.46 -66.85 5.84
CA THR A 718 -53.12 -65.54 5.83
C THR A 718 -52.15 -64.40 5.49
N ARG A 719 -52.69 -63.28 4.98
CA ARG A 719 -51.94 -62.03 4.84
C ARG A 719 -51.39 -61.50 6.16
N GLN A 720 -51.99 -61.86 7.30
CA GLN A 720 -51.48 -61.50 8.62
C GLN A 720 -50.23 -62.32 9.02
N GLU A 721 -50.15 -63.59 8.63
CA GLU A 721 -48.93 -64.39 8.81
C GLU A 721 -47.79 -63.86 7.94
N VAL A 722 -48.06 -63.51 6.67
CA VAL A 722 -47.06 -62.87 5.80
C VAL A 722 -46.64 -61.50 6.36
N PHE A 723 -47.58 -60.66 6.77
CA PHE A 723 -47.29 -59.38 7.43
C PHE A 723 -46.38 -59.56 8.66
N ASN A 724 -46.66 -60.53 9.53
CA ASN A 724 -45.80 -60.84 10.68
C ASN A 724 -44.41 -61.27 10.22
N GLY A 725 -44.31 -62.08 9.16
CA GLY A 725 -43.05 -62.48 8.54
C GLY A 725 -42.13 -61.32 8.14
N PHE A 726 -42.69 -60.21 7.63
CA PHE A 726 -41.93 -58.97 7.38
C PHE A 726 -41.71 -58.16 8.66
N ALA A 727 -42.78 -57.96 9.45
CA ALA A 727 -42.79 -57.06 10.61
C ALA A 727 -42.02 -57.58 11.83
N ASP A 728 -41.71 -58.88 11.87
CA ASP A 728 -40.88 -59.55 12.88
C ASP A 728 -39.52 -60.00 12.30
N SER A 729 -39.17 -59.59 11.07
CA SER A 729 -37.89 -59.94 10.45
C SER A 729 -36.71 -59.17 11.05
N ASP A 730 -35.54 -59.81 11.11
CA ASP A 730 -34.29 -59.15 11.51
C ASP A 730 -33.94 -57.97 10.58
N GLU A 731 -34.32 -58.04 9.29
CA GLU A 731 -34.11 -56.95 8.32
C GLU A 731 -34.96 -55.72 8.69
N PHE A 732 -36.24 -55.90 9.01
CA PHE A 732 -37.09 -54.79 9.46
C PHE A 732 -36.68 -54.27 10.84
N ALA A 733 -36.32 -55.14 11.79
CA ALA A 733 -35.81 -54.73 13.09
C ALA A 733 -34.52 -53.90 12.96
N ALA A 734 -33.61 -54.29 12.06
CA ALA A 734 -32.40 -53.53 11.75
C ALA A 734 -32.69 -52.19 11.03
N ILE A 735 -33.78 -52.09 10.28
CA ILE A 735 -34.23 -50.83 9.66
C ILE A 735 -34.87 -49.91 10.71
N ALA A 736 -35.77 -50.41 11.56
CA ALA A 736 -36.37 -49.65 12.65
C ALA A 736 -35.30 -49.08 13.61
N ALA A 737 -34.32 -49.91 14.00
CA ALA A 737 -33.21 -49.50 14.84
C ALA A 737 -32.28 -48.44 14.21
N GLN A 738 -32.23 -48.32 12.89
CA GLN A 738 -31.50 -47.21 12.22
C GLN A 738 -32.18 -45.86 12.41
N PHE A 739 -33.48 -45.86 12.73
CA PHE A 739 -34.31 -44.68 12.97
C PHE A 739 -34.68 -44.51 14.46
N GLY A 740 -34.01 -45.24 15.36
CA GLY A 740 -34.23 -45.11 16.81
C GLY A 740 -35.50 -45.75 17.35
N LEU A 741 -36.17 -46.61 16.57
CA LEU A 741 -37.47 -47.22 16.87
C LEU A 741 -37.41 -48.72 17.24
#